data_AF-A0A356CK81-F1
#
_entry.id   AF-A0A356CK81-F1
#
_cell.length_a   1.000
_cell.length_b   1.000
_cell.length_c   1.000
_cell.angle_alpha   90.00
_cell.angle_beta   90.00
_cell.angle_gamma   90.00
#
_symmetry.space_group_name_H-M   'P 1'
#
loop_
_entity.id
_entity.type
_entity.pdbx_description
1 polymer ?
#
loop_
_entity_poly.entity_id
_entity_poly.type
_entity_poly.pdbx_seq_one_letter_code
_entity_poly.pdbx_strand_id
1 'polypeptide(L)'
;MAIPTVATNRSPILALSSNALDFGDVAMGEIATAQLCAQNSGHFPIELGVFAASNDAVSWSAENQVILDGQQVCGSLSIDSGYYSKGKLSTTESLTHNGSNSPKALTINARFDLDTDSDGTLDYADADDDNDGVLDTLDTYPLISLGGSTDTDGDGRPDDCDTDCIARGMVADADDDNDGVLDTLDTYPLVGLGGLVDTDGDGRPDDCDSDCIALGMAADADDDNDGVLDASDAFPLDTAESTDTDGDLIGNNADLDDDGDGFSDAQEVLDGTDPLNEADCSTCAPAVSGIAYHWNTHALMASVDVNLVGMTEGVANDFSQETTSNTEGLYAFTEKYRGVNRMTVSKAITDGESRSVISSADALAALKMAVGINPNADPDGPGPEEALPVSPYQYIAADVTGDGKITSADALAILKMAVELASAEPRRWVFVAEDTDFWNEASGSFKTTRQNITRGSDEMTFDYPEKSVQNAVGVLMGDVNGSWSAPEGSETVTEHHFREFLASQGGSLSQWGLKDSAELAFGEEPTLNTTNEFEDLNDGTSTQMAKQWFQNYSGSQEESHGHFMLATSDNGFLQVGETGFIPVGAKILVVKVDENGSLLWRKEFGSLGHNLGNSAVETDDAYWVVGSKDQDSVVLKLDKHTGNILIDRIFDLGGSDAIEALIQTPRGFTGVGYRYAVDTNNTFFTEGKGVMVFLDHQGNKLNEIDIGNYLAHGYRIEQYNNAYIVAGLTQDAQDYGLLKFDLENQLVWSKVIGGANSDHNFAMDISDDGFIYLSGHTLSGVDNWDTYTVKVDQSGDVLWEKKLGNPRGFDATYIHDEAWDLVVGRSGNVFVIAGTGDEYQSYSECNDRGCSDQWRAYLIQFDKDGNLVSQQTFSAPEAGDWAGEALVMTTDGGLMIGIDNGQFGFLKLLPEQ
;
A
#
# COMPACT_ATOMS: atom_id res chain seq x y z
N MET A 1 -6.92 33.30 -86.55
CA MET A 1 -7.79 34.20 -87.35
C MET A 1 -8.83 34.76 -86.39
N ALA A 2 -8.65 35.98 -85.88
CA ALA A 2 -9.72 36.80 -85.30
C ALA A 2 -9.18 38.17 -84.88
N ILE A 3 -9.81 39.17 -85.47
CA ILE A 3 -9.86 40.62 -85.27
C ILE A 3 -9.76 41.04 -83.78
N PRO A 4 -9.01 42.11 -83.43
CA PRO A 4 -9.17 42.76 -82.13
C PRO A 4 -10.44 43.60 -82.14
N THR A 5 -11.41 43.24 -81.32
CA THR A 5 -12.55 44.09 -80.96
C THR A 5 -12.04 45.26 -80.10
N VAL A 6 -11.95 46.45 -80.70
CA VAL A 6 -11.86 47.70 -79.94
C VAL A 6 -13.25 48.00 -79.37
N ALA A 7 -13.50 47.52 -78.15
CA ALA A 7 -14.52 48.08 -77.29
C ALA A 7 -13.80 49.03 -76.33
N THR A 8 -13.60 50.30 -76.70
CA THR A 8 -13.22 51.32 -75.72
C THR A 8 -14.47 51.72 -74.94
N ASN A 9 -14.86 50.89 -73.99
CA ASN A 9 -15.72 51.30 -72.88
C ASN A 9 -14.85 52.22 -72.00
N ARG A 10 -14.82 53.52 -72.33
CA ARG A 10 -14.04 54.53 -71.60
C ARG A 10 -14.95 55.17 -70.55
N SER A 11 -14.84 54.69 -69.32
CA SER A 11 -15.49 55.29 -68.15
C SER A 11 -14.56 56.34 -67.52
N PRO A 12 -15.09 57.39 -66.88
CA PRO A 12 -14.29 58.36 -66.13
C PRO A 12 -13.57 57.70 -64.95
N ILE A 13 -12.24 57.82 -64.86
CA ILE A 13 -11.43 57.29 -63.75
C ILE A 13 -10.88 58.47 -62.96
N LEU A 14 -11.35 58.61 -61.72
CA LEU A 14 -10.81 59.54 -60.73
C LEU A 14 -9.79 58.81 -59.85
N ALA A 15 -8.59 59.39 -59.72
CA ALA A 15 -7.55 58.90 -58.81
C ALA A 15 -7.10 60.03 -57.88
N LEU A 16 -6.92 59.69 -56.60
CA LEU A 16 -6.31 60.58 -55.61
C LEU A 16 -4.78 60.41 -55.62
N SER A 17 -4.04 61.49 -55.35
CA SER A 17 -2.58 61.46 -55.25
C SER A 17 -2.07 60.63 -54.07
N SER A 18 -2.88 60.45 -53.03
CA SER A 18 -2.62 59.56 -51.91
C SER A 18 -3.92 59.00 -51.32
N ASN A 19 -3.82 57.87 -50.62
CA ASN A 19 -4.89 57.26 -49.81
C ASN A 19 -4.62 57.36 -48.29
N ALA A 20 -3.49 57.94 -47.89
CA ALA A 20 -3.16 58.33 -46.53
C ALA A 20 -2.40 59.67 -46.58
N LEU A 21 -2.67 60.58 -45.64
CA LEU A 21 -2.01 61.87 -45.56
C LEU A 21 -1.37 62.03 -44.20
N ASP A 22 -0.11 62.42 -44.20
CA ASP A 22 0.64 62.81 -43.02
C ASP A 22 0.65 64.34 -42.95
N PHE A 23 0.30 64.87 -41.78
CA PHE A 23 0.18 66.29 -41.51
C PHE A 23 1.39 66.84 -40.74
N GLY A 24 2.32 65.97 -40.32
CA GLY A 24 3.44 66.32 -39.44
C GLY A 24 3.01 66.66 -38.01
N ASP A 25 3.96 67.13 -37.21
CA ASP A 25 3.74 67.53 -35.81
C ASP A 25 2.95 68.85 -35.75
N VAL A 26 1.82 68.84 -35.04
CA VAL A 26 0.89 69.98 -34.98
C VAL A 26 0.49 70.22 -33.53
N ALA A 27 0.67 71.44 -33.05
CA ALA A 27 0.29 71.80 -31.69
C ALA A 27 -1.24 71.80 -31.50
N MET A 28 -1.70 71.55 -30.29
CA MET A 28 -3.13 71.58 -29.95
C MET A 28 -3.73 72.97 -30.18
N GLY A 29 -4.80 73.05 -30.97
CA GLY A 29 -5.45 74.31 -31.35
C GLY A 29 -4.92 74.96 -32.63
N GLU A 30 -3.97 74.32 -33.33
CA GLU A 30 -3.51 74.75 -34.66
C GLU A 30 -4.25 74.03 -35.79
N ILE A 31 -4.23 74.65 -36.98
CA ILE A 31 -4.80 74.06 -38.20
C ILE A 31 -3.67 73.41 -39.00
N ALA A 32 -3.67 72.08 -39.04
CA ALA A 32 -2.75 71.30 -39.87
C ALA A 32 -3.22 71.31 -41.32
N THR A 33 -2.30 71.36 -42.29
CA THR A 33 -2.68 71.29 -43.72
C THR A 33 -1.80 70.37 -44.55
N ALA A 34 -2.42 69.52 -45.37
CA ALA A 34 -1.73 68.64 -46.32
C ALA A 34 -2.33 68.78 -47.73
N GLN A 35 -1.51 68.62 -48.77
CA GLN A 35 -1.98 68.76 -50.15
C GLN A 35 -2.56 67.44 -50.67
N LEU A 36 -3.81 67.46 -51.13
CA LEU A 36 -4.45 66.35 -51.82
C LEU A 36 -4.83 66.76 -53.25
N CYS A 37 -4.45 65.92 -54.22
CA CYS A 37 -4.78 66.13 -55.62
C CYS A 37 -5.68 65.03 -56.16
N ALA A 38 -6.66 65.42 -56.97
CA ALA A 38 -7.52 64.52 -57.72
C ALA A 38 -7.21 64.66 -59.22
N GLN A 39 -6.97 63.53 -59.89
CA GLN A 39 -6.66 63.48 -61.32
C GLN A 39 -7.75 62.73 -62.08
N ASN A 40 -8.20 63.33 -63.18
CA ASN A 40 -9.11 62.67 -64.13
C ASN A 40 -8.31 62.09 -65.30
N SER A 41 -8.22 60.77 -65.36
CA SER A 41 -7.54 60.04 -66.44
C SER A 41 -8.52 59.51 -67.50
N GLY A 42 -9.78 59.95 -67.45
CA GLY A 42 -10.83 59.60 -68.40
C GLY A 42 -11.19 60.77 -69.34
N HIS A 43 -11.93 60.45 -70.41
CA HIS A 43 -12.24 61.40 -71.48
C HIS A 43 -13.49 62.26 -71.25
N PHE A 44 -14.12 62.16 -70.07
CA PHE A 44 -15.31 62.93 -69.70
C PHE A 44 -15.01 63.84 -68.51
N PRO A 45 -15.47 65.10 -68.50
CA PRO A 45 -15.36 65.97 -67.33
C PRO A 45 -15.97 65.33 -66.09
N ILE A 46 -15.26 65.39 -64.96
CA ILE A 46 -15.76 64.93 -63.65
C ILE A 46 -16.01 66.16 -62.78
N GLU A 47 -17.19 66.24 -62.19
CA GLU A 47 -17.53 67.25 -61.18
C GLU A 47 -17.28 66.65 -59.80
N LEU A 48 -16.40 67.30 -59.04
CA LEU A 48 -16.23 67.05 -57.61
C LEU A 48 -17.41 67.70 -56.90
N GLY A 49 -18.18 66.91 -56.16
CA GLY A 49 -19.26 67.42 -55.33
C GLY A 49 -18.73 67.92 -53.99
N VAL A 50 -19.10 67.21 -52.92
CA VAL A 50 -18.78 67.56 -51.54
C VAL A 50 -17.75 66.59 -50.97
N PHE A 51 -16.80 67.11 -50.20
CA PHE A 51 -15.96 66.33 -49.30
C PHE A 51 -16.79 66.06 -48.03
N ALA A 52 -17.24 64.83 -47.86
CA ALA A 52 -18.04 64.46 -46.69
C ALA A 52 -17.08 64.10 -45.56
N ALA A 53 -16.87 65.07 -44.67
CA ALA A 53 -16.14 64.89 -43.42
C ALA A 53 -17.06 64.34 -42.32
N SER A 54 -16.55 63.46 -41.46
CA SER A 54 -17.26 62.94 -40.29
C SER A 54 -17.62 64.01 -39.24
N ASN A 55 -16.99 65.18 -39.29
CA ASN A 55 -17.25 66.38 -38.47
C ASN A 55 -16.72 67.66 -39.16
N ASP A 56 -17.11 68.84 -38.66
CA ASP A 56 -16.75 70.16 -39.23
C ASP A 56 -15.25 70.52 -39.09
N ALA A 57 -14.43 69.66 -38.48
CA ALA A 57 -13.01 69.93 -38.21
C ALA A 57 -12.07 69.51 -39.35
N VAL A 58 -12.58 68.86 -40.41
CA VAL A 58 -11.82 68.56 -41.64
C VAL A 58 -12.45 69.28 -42.85
N SER A 59 -11.66 69.99 -43.64
CA SER A 59 -12.14 70.69 -44.84
C SER A 59 -11.17 70.59 -46.01
N TRP A 60 -11.67 70.59 -47.25
CA TRP A 60 -10.82 70.55 -48.44
C TRP A 60 -11.04 71.74 -49.38
N SER A 61 -9.97 72.47 -49.68
CA SER A 61 -10.08 73.75 -50.40
C SER A 61 -10.45 73.65 -51.89
N ALA A 62 -10.55 72.44 -52.46
CA ALA A 62 -10.85 72.20 -53.87
C ALA A 62 -12.21 71.51 -54.11
N GLU A 63 -13.11 71.58 -53.12
CA GLU A 63 -14.51 71.19 -53.28
C GLU A 63 -15.21 71.95 -54.43
N ASN A 64 -16.21 71.32 -55.04
CA ASN A 64 -17.04 71.89 -56.12
C ASN A 64 -16.27 72.31 -57.39
N GLN A 65 -15.14 71.63 -57.70
CA GLN A 65 -14.36 71.87 -58.92
C GLN A 65 -14.70 70.86 -60.03
N VAL A 66 -14.59 71.27 -61.30
CA VAL A 66 -14.75 70.41 -62.47
C VAL A 66 -13.38 70.08 -63.07
N ILE A 67 -13.05 68.79 -63.19
CA ILE A 67 -11.77 68.30 -63.71
C ILE A 67 -11.96 67.76 -65.13
N LEU A 68 -11.35 68.41 -66.12
CA LEU A 68 -11.39 67.98 -67.52
C LEU A 68 -10.43 66.80 -67.80
N ASP A 69 -10.53 66.22 -69.00
CA ASP A 69 -9.67 65.11 -69.46
C ASP A 69 -8.18 65.43 -69.29
N GLY A 70 -7.46 64.56 -68.57
CA GLY A 70 -6.03 64.67 -68.30
C GLY A 70 -5.65 65.76 -67.30
N GLN A 71 -6.62 66.47 -66.71
CA GLN A 71 -6.35 67.50 -65.71
C GLN A 71 -6.25 66.93 -64.29
N GLN A 72 -5.52 67.66 -63.46
CA GLN A 72 -5.38 67.45 -62.04
C GLN A 72 -5.75 68.73 -61.31
N VAL A 73 -6.54 68.60 -60.25
CA VAL A 73 -6.86 69.70 -59.33
C VAL A 73 -6.31 69.32 -57.96
N CYS A 74 -5.61 70.25 -57.33
CA CYS A 74 -5.07 70.10 -55.98
C CYS A 74 -5.73 71.11 -55.06
N GLY A 75 -6.07 70.66 -53.84
CA GLY A 75 -6.54 71.51 -52.76
C GLY A 75 -5.79 71.20 -51.47
N SER A 76 -5.76 72.17 -50.57
CA SER A 76 -5.26 71.99 -49.22
C SER A 76 -6.34 71.34 -48.37
N LEU A 77 -6.07 70.16 -47.82
CA LEU A 77 -6.89 69.51 -46.82
C LEU A 77 -6.45 70.04 -45.46
N SER A 78 -7.37 70.60 -44.68
CA SER A 78 -7.09 71.24 -43.39
C SER A 78 -7.79 70.49 -42.26
N ILE A 79 -7.09 70.29 -41.14
CA ILE A 79 -7.60 69.68 -39.91
C ILE A 79 -7.41 70.66 -38.76
N ASP A 80 -8.49 70.99 -38.05
CA ASP A 80 -8.43 71.81 -36.83
C ASP A 80 -8.23 70.90 -35.61
N SER A 81 -7.04 70.96 -35.00
CA SER A 81 -6.67 70.11 -33.87
C SER A 81 -7.36 70.49 -32.56
N GLY A 82 -8.05 71.64 -32.49
CA GLY A 82 -8.73 72.13 -31.28
C GLY A 82 -10.05 71.44 -30.94
N TYR A 83 -10.61 70.64 -31.85
CA TYR A 83 -11.92 69.99 -31.67
C TYR A 83 -11.85 68.55 -31.17
N TYR A 84 -10.65 68.01 -30.94
CA TYR A 84 -10.47 66.60 -30.58
C TYR A 84 -9.87 66.44 -29.18
N SER A 85 -10.42 65.51 -28.40
CA SER A 85 -9.86 65.04 -27.12
C SER A 85 -8.88 63.87 -27.36
N LYS A 86 -7.93 63.66 -26.42
CA LYS A 86 -6.87 62.62 -26.43
C LYS A 86 -7.34 61.28 -27.07
N GLY A 87 -6.60 60.80 -28.08
CA GLY A 87 -6.72 59.45 -28.66
C GLY A 87 -7.87 59.15 -29.64
N LYS A 88 -8.59 60.14 -30.18
CA LYS A 88 -9.89 59.92 -30.87
C LYS A 88 -9.98 60.14 -32.38
N LEU A 89 -8.90 60.45 -33.11
CA LEU A 89 -9.01 60.72 -34.56
C LEU A 89 -8.32 59.67 -35.45
N SER A 90 -9.07 58.62 -35.77
CA SER A 90 -8.87 57.78 -36.96
C SER A 90 -10.19 57.74 -37.72
N THR A 91 -10.29 58.49 -38.81
CA THR A 91 -11.52 58.59 -39.61
C THR A 91 -11.29 58.24 -41.07
N THR A 92 -12.32 57.69 -41.72
CA THR A 92 -12.37 57.47 -43.16
C THR A 92 -13.25 58.53 -43.79
N GLU A 93 -12.65 59.42 -44.59
CA GLU A 93 -13.39 60.46 -45.30
C GLU A 93 -13.64 60.07 -46.76
N SER A 94 -14.74 60.60 -47.32
CA SER A 94 -15.18 60.26 -48.67
C SER A 94 -15.42 61.48 -49.55
N LEU A 95 -14.97 61.39 -50.79
CA LEU A 95 -15.18 62.40 -51.81
C LEU A 95 -16.33 61.98 -52.74
N THR A 96 -17.39 62.78 -52.79
CA THR A 96 -18.51 62.53 -53.70
C THR A 96 -18.20 63.09 -55.09
N HIS A 97 -18.40 62.29 -56.15
CA HIS A 97 -18.20 62.74 -57.54
C HIS A 97 -19.12 61.99 -58.51
N ASN A 98 -19.32 62.53 -59.72
CA ASN A 98 -20.23 61.99 -60.74
C ASN A 98 -19.59 60.95 -61.69
N GLY A 99 -18.47 60.33 -61.30
CA GLY A 99 -17.70 59.35 -62.08
C GLY A 99 -17.80 57.91 -61.55
N SER A 100 -17.16 56.93 -62.19
CA SER A 100 -17.42 55.49 -61.93
C SER A 100 -16.62 54.85 -60.77
N ASN A 101 -16.03 55.63 -59.85
CA ASN A 101 -15.19 55.13 -58.75
C ASN A 101 -15.51 55.80 -57.40
N SER A 102 -16.63 55.49 -56.75
CA SER A 102 -16.92 56.01 -55.40
C SER A 102 -16.78 54.92 -54.33
N PRO A 103 -16.05 55.12 -53.21
CA PRO A 103 -14.80 55.86 -53.03
C PRO A 103 -13.65 54.94 -52.52
N LYS A 104 -12.39 55.26 -52.82
CA LYS A 104 -11.28 54.80 -51.96
C LYS A 104 -11.37 55.63 -50.68
N ALA A 105 -11.57 54.96 -49.55
CA ALA A 105 -11.43 55.55 -48.22
C ALA A 105 -10.12 56.36 -48.14
N LEU A 106 -10.22 57.65 -47.79
CA LEU A 106 -9.07 58.41 -47.35
C LEU A 106 -9.01 58.28 -45.83
N THR A 107 -8.05 57.52 -45.32
CA THR A 107 -7.85 57.41 -43.88
C THR A 107 -7.02 58.60 -43.42
N ILE A 108 -7.55 59.35 -42.45
CA ILE A 108 -6.84 60.41 -41.73
C ILE A 108 -6.53 59.88 -40.34
N ASN A 109 -5.24 59.69 -40.06
CA ASN A 109 -4.73 59.30 -38.75
C ASN A 109 -4.01 60.50 -38.16
N ALA A 110 -4.45 60.98 -37.00
CA ALA A 110 -3.71 61.95 -36.20
C ALA A 110 -3.44 61.32 -34.83
N ARG A 111 -2.17 61.11 -34.50
CA ARG A 111 -1.73 60.75 -33.15
C ARG A 111 -1.26 62.04 -32.49
N PHE A 112 -1.80 62.32 -31.30
CA PHE A 112 -1.24 63.36 -30.44
C PHE A 112 -0.22 62.66 -29.58
N ASP A 113 1.05 62.88 -29.89
CA ASP A 113 2.14 62.49 -29.03
C ASP A 113 2.29 63.59 -27.97
N LEU A 114 2.37 63.18 -26.71
CA LEU A 114 2.56 64.06 -25.56
C LEU A 114 4.07 64.23 -25.34
N ASP A 115 4.39 65.26 -24.56
CA ASP A 115 5.72 65.56 -24.02
C ASP A 115 5.41 65.88 -22.56
N THR A 116 5.27 64.82 -21.77
CA THR A 116 4.62 64.83 -20.46
C THR A 116 5.44 65.61 -19.43
N ASP A 117 6.76 65.52 -19.50
CA ASP A 117 7.71 66.30 -18.68
C ASP A 117 8.08 67.68 -19.27
N SER A 118 7.74 67.91 -20.54
CA SER A 118 8.06 69.12 -21.30
C SER A 118 9.56 69.36 -21.53
N ASP A 119 10.38 68.32 -21.62
CA ASP A 119 11.80 68.45 -21.98
C ASP A 119 12.06 68.65 -23.49
N GLY A 120 11.03 68.43 -24.31
CA GLY A 120 11.08 68.57 -25.76
C GLY A 120 11.25 67.25 -26.52
N THR A 121 11.31 66.13 -25.83
CA THR A 121 11.17 64.77 -26.36
C THR A 121 9.69 64.36 -26.22
N LEU A 122 9.17 63.64 -27.20
CA LEU A 122 7.77 63.20 -27.14
C LEU A 122 7.73 61.82 -26.48
N ASP A 123 6.75 61.56 -25.61
CA ASP A 123 6.59 60.36 -24.79
C ASP A 123 6.95 59.05 -25.56
N TYR A 124 6.43 58.87 -26.79
CA TYR A 124 6.72 57.64 -27.56
C TYR A 124 8.21 57.39 -27.90
N ALA A 125 9.04 58.42 -27.80
CA ALA A 125 10.46 58.44 -28.07
C ALA A 125 11.27 58.92 -26.85
N ASP A 126 10.60 59.26 -25.76
CA ASP A 126 11.20 59.39 -24.45
C ASP A 126 11.32 58.00 -23.82
N ALA A 127 12.21 57.86 -22.85
CA ALA A 127 12.38 56.62 -22.09
C ALA A 127 12.04 56.80 -20.61
N ASP A 128 11.70 58.03 -20.22
CA ASP A 128 11.31 58.51 -18.90
C ASP A 128 10.34 59.69 -19.13
N ASP A 129 9.12 59.33 -19.50
CA ASP A 129 8.08 60.23 -20.04
C ASP A 129 7.71 61.38 -19.08
N ASP A 130 7.91 61.22 -17.77
CA ASP A 130 7.64 62.25 -16.76
C ASP A 130 8.90 62.82 -16.06
N ASN A 131 10.07 62.27 -16.39
CA ASN A 131 11.41 62.70 -16.01
C ASN A 131 11.61 62.81 -14.50
N ASP A 132 11.04 61.85 -13.78
CA ASP A 132 11.27 61.67 -12.36
C ASP A 132 12.49 60.80 -12.05
N GLY A 133 13.06 60.17 -13.08
CA GLY A 133 14.30 59.41 -13.03
C GLY A 133 14.12 57.90 -13.09
N VAL A 134 12.89 57.38 -13.17
CA VAL A 134 12.57 55.97 -13.41
C VAL A 134 12.23 55.77 -14.89
N LEU A 135 12.76 54.71 -15.52
CA LEU A 135 12.48 54.46 -16.93
C LEU A 135 11.06 53.92 -17.11
N ASP A 136 10.35 54.27 -18.17
CA ASP A 136 8.95 53.83 -18.42
C ASP A 136 8.75 52.30 -18.36
N THR A 137 9.81 51.54 -18.65
CA THR A 137 9.76 50.06 -18.62
C THR A 137 9.81 49.47 -17.21
N LEU A 138 10.26 50.27 -16.25
CA LEU A 138 10.40 49.95 -14.84
C LEU A 138 9.50 50.81 -13.96
N ASP A 139 8.77 51.78 -14.54
CA ASP A 139 7.90 52.71 -13.84
C ASP A 139 6.43 52.24 -13.87
N THR A 140 5.81 52.10 -12.71
CA THR A 140 4.40 51.78 -12.50
C THR A 140 3.48 52.93 -12.92
N TYR A 141 3.95 54.17 -12.84
CA TYR A 141 3.27 55.39 -13.26
C TYR A 141 4.06 56.22 -14.29
N PRO A 142 4.36 55.72 -15.51
CA PRO A 142 5.25 56.37 -16.49
C PRO A 142 4.89 57.80 -16.91
N LEU A 143 3.70 58.31 -16.58
CA LEU A 143 3.24 59.63 -17.02
C LEU A 143 2.99 60.59 -15.85
N ILE A 144 3.36 60.21 -14.63
CA ILE A 144 3.03 60.90 -13.39
C ILE A 144 4.23 60.89 -12.45
N SER A 145 5.04 61.94 -12.57
CA SER A 145 6.24 62.09 -11.74
C SER A 145 5.96 61.93 -10.24
N LEU A 146 6.75 61.08 -9.59
CA LEU A 146 6.76 60.78 -8.15
C LEU A 146 6.90 62.03 -7.28
N GLY A 147 7.36 63.15 -7.83
CA GLY A 147 7.34 64.45 -7.16
C GLY A 147 8.25 64.54 -5.92
N GLY A 148 9.25 63.65 -5.83
CA GLY A 148 10.14 63.52 -4.68
C GLY A 148 9.56 62.70 -3.52
N SER A 149 8.50 61.92 -3.77
CA SER A 149 8.09 60.83 -2.89
C SER A 149 9.21 59.78 -2.80
N THR A 150 9.23 59.03 -1.70
CA THR A 150 10.21 57.92 -1.55
C THR A 150 9.66 56.73 -2.32
N ASP A 151 10.54 56.04 -3.03
CA ASP A 151 10.30 54.87 -3.87
C ASP A 151 11.54 53.99 -3.64
N THR A 152 11.36 52.94 -2.82
CA THR A 152 12.47 52.20 -2.22
C THR A 152 13.05 51.15 -3.15
N ASP A 153 12.22 50.45 -3.92
CA ASP A 153 12.63 49.45 -4.91
C ASP A 153 12.87 50.05 -6.32
N GLY A 154 12.37 51.26 -6.55
CA GLY A 154 12.54 51.99 -7.80
C GLY A 154 11.60 51.52 -8.92
N ASP A 155 10.44 50.95 -8.58
CA ASP A 155 9.45 50.51 -9.56
C ASP A 155 8.52 51.64 -10.04
N GLY A 156 8.74 52.88 -9.59
CA GLY A 156 7.91 54.03 -9.97
C GLY A 156 6.64 54.18 -9.12
N ARG A 157 6.45 53.37 -8.07
CA ARG A 157 5.38 53.53 -7.08
C ARG A 157 5.94 54.12 -5.79
N PRO A 158 5.25 55.10 -5.18
CA PRO A 158 5.75 55.71 -3.95
C PRO A 158 5.42 54.83 -2.74
N ASP A 159 6.38 54.63 -1.83
CA ASP A 159 6.22 53.90 -0.57
C ASP A 159 4.93 54.33 0.17
N ASP A 160 4.84 55.64 0.44
CA ASP A 160 3.70 56.28 1.09
C ASP A 160 3.02 57.27 0.13
N CYS A 161 1.70 57.21 0.03
CA CYS A 161 0.91 58.10 -0.84
C CYS A 161 0.02 59.07 -0.05
N ASP A 162 0.44 60.33 -0.01
CA ASP A 162 -0.29 61.41 0.66
C ASP A 162 -1.49 61.93 -0.16
N THR A 163 -2.16 62.99 0.32
CA THR A 163 -3.33 63.55 -0.37
C THR A 163 -3.01 64.14 -1.76
N ASP A 164 -1.78 64.61 -1.98
CA ASP A 164 -1.34 65.15 -3.27
C ASP A 164 -1.05 64.03 -4.26
N CYS A 165 -0.36 62.98 -3.81
CA CYS A 165 -0.12 61.74 -4.57
C CYS A 165 -1.44 61.07 -5.01
N ILE A 166 -2.39 60.86 -4.08
CA ILE A 166 -3.71 60.30 -4.41
C ILE A 166 -4.48 61.18 -5.40
N ALA A 167 -4.34 62.52 -5.29
CA ALA A 167 -5.01 63.45 -6.20
C ALA A 167 -4.46 63.39 -7.64
N ARG A 168 -3.21 62.93 -7.82
CA ARG A 168 -2.59 62.67 -9.13
C ARG A 168 -2.99 61.32 -9.71
N GLY A 169 -3.54 60.41 -8.90
CA GLY A 169 -4.06 59.10 -9.32
C GLY A 169 -3.17 57.92 -8.95
N MET A 170 -2.17 58.15 -8.11
CA MET A 170 -1.23 57.13 -7.61
C MET A 170 -1.78 56.46 -6.35
N VAL A 171 -1.21 55.31 -6.00
CA VAL A 171 -1.48 54.55 -4.77
C VAL A 171 -0.15 54.17 -4.15
N ALA A 172 -0.06 54.23 -2.82
CA ALA A 172 1.10 53.78 -2.04
C ALA A 172 1.50 52.36 -2.46
N ASP A 173 2.79 52.02 -2.45
CA ASP A 173 3.16 50.62 -2.58
C ASP A 173 2.69 49.81 -1.37
N ALA A 174 2.62 48.50 -1.55
CA ALA A 174 2.21 47.55 -0.52
C ALA A 174 3.32 46.54 -0.21
N ASP A 175 4.47 46.70 -0.84
CA ASP A 175 5.69 45.88 -0.80
C ASP A 175 6.83 46.80 -1.30
N ASP A 176 7.25 47.77 -0.46
CA ASP A 176 8.08 48.91 -0.86
C ASP A 176 9.51 48.48 -1.30
N ASP A 177 9.96 47.26 -0.98
CA ASP A 177 11.25 46.71 -1.42
C ASP A 177 11.15 45.56 -2.44
N ASN A 178 9.93 45.13 -2.75
CA ASN A 178 9.55 44.12 -3.74
C ASN A 178 10.22 42.76 -3.55
N ASP A 179 10.46 42.36 -2.31
CA ASP A 179 11.03 41.06 -1.98
C ASP A 179 9.99 39.92 -1.93
N GLY A 180 8.70 40.29 -1.97
CA GLY A 180 7.56 39.38 -2.00
C GLY A 180 6.78 39.31 -0.68
N VAL A 181 7.19 40.04 0.37
CA VAL A 181 6.46 40.19 1.63
C VAL A 181 5.77 41.54 1.67
N LEU A 182 4.47 41.58 2.00
CA LEU A 182 3.73 42.85 2.06
C LEU A 182 4.20 43.70 3.24
N ASP A 183 4.29 45.04 3.11
CA ASP A 183 4.75 45.95 4.19
C ASP A 183 4.02 45.78 5.53
N THR A 184 2.76 45.32 5.47
CA THR A 184 1.93 45.10 6.66
C THR A 184 2.30 43.84 7.45
N LEU A 185 3.03 42.94 6.79
CA LEU A 185 3.51 41.66 7.31
C LEU A 185 5.04 41.62 7.39
N ASP A 186 5.74 42.53 6.71
CA ASP A 186 7.19 42.61 6.66
C ASP A 186 7.79 43.37 7.85
N THR A 187 8.76 42.76 8.52
CA THR A 187 9.57 43.35 9.59
C THR A 187 10.55 44.42 9.08
N TYR A 188 11.04 44.29 7.85
CA TYR A 188 11.92 45.25 7.17
C TYR A 188 11.34 45.76 5.84
N PRO A 189 10.20 46.48 5.84
CA PRO A 189 9.48 46.88 4.62
C PRO A 189 10.26 47.68 3.56
N LEU A 190 11.49 48.12 3.87
CA LEU A 190 12.29 48.98 2.99
C LEU A 190 13.62 48.31 2.58
N VAL A 191 13.82 47.04 2.92
CA VAL A 191 15.08 46.31 2.76
C VAL A 191 14.79 44.85 2.43
N GLY A 192 14.77 44.53 1.14
CA GLY A 192 14.42 43.19 0.71
C GLY A 192 15.39 42.09 1.16
N LEU A 193 14.84 40.90 1.46
CA LEU A 193 15.52 39.71 1.97
C LEU A 193 16.65 39.16 1.08
N GLY A 194 16.71 39.53 -0.19
CA GLY A 194 17.83 39.16 -1.07
C GLY A 194 17.99 37.65 -1.30
N GLY A 195 16.93 36.86 -1.09
CA GLY A 195 16.92 35.40 -1.23
C GLY A 195 17.39 34.63 0.02
N LEU A 196 17.45 35.30 1.18
CA LEU A 196 17.52 34.62 2.47
C LEU A 196 16.24 33.81 2.72
N VAL A 197 16.35 32.75 3.51
CA VAL A 197 15.20 31.93 3.91
C VAL A 197 14.45 32.68 5.00
N ASP A 198 13.12 32.68 4.89
CA ASP A 198 12.16 33.25 5.82
C ASP A 198 11.03 32.21 5.91
N THR A 199 11.04 31.42 6.98
CA THR A 199 10.21 30.23 7.13
C THR A 199 8.76 30.56 7.46
N ASP A 200 8.51 31.61 8.24
CA ASP A 200 7.16 32.05 8.61
C ASP A 200 6.56 33.15 7.71
N GLY A 201 7.40 33.80 6.89
CA GLY A 201 7.01 34.85 5.96
C GLY A 201 6.73 36.20 6.61
N ASP A 202 7.34 36.52 7.76
CA ASP A 202 7.18 37.80 8.45
C ASP A 202 8.18 38.89 8.00
N GLY A 203 8.98 38.59 6.97
CA GLY A 203 9.97 39.51 6.42
C GLY A 203 11.28 39.55 7.19
N ARG A 204 11.46 38.68 8.19
CA ARG A 204 12.72 38.49 8.90
C ARG A 204 13.39 37.18 8.46
N PRO A 205 14.68 37.21 8.10
CA PRO A 205 15.33 35.99 7.63
C PRO A 205 15.69 35.08 8.80
N ASP A 206 15.52 33.76 8.63
CA ASP A 206 15.90 32.73 9.62
C ASP A 206 17.34 32.94 10.12
N ASP A 207 18.26 33.11 9.16
CA ASP A 207 19.67 33.34 9.42
C ASP A 207 20.14 34.65 8.76
N CYS A 208 20.94 35.44 9.49
CA CYS A 208 21.45 36.71 8.98
C CYS A 208 22.99 36.80 9.03
N ASP A 209 23.60 36.83 7.84
CA ASP A 209 25.03 36.98 7.61
C ASP A 209 25.54 38.44 7.73
N SER A 210 26.81 38.68 7.37
CA SER A 210 27.39 40.02 7.48
C SER A 210 26.77 41.06 6.55
N ASP A 211 26.18 40.62 5.44
CA ASP A 211 25.67 41.50 4.40
C ASP A 211 24.28 42.00 4.79
N CYS A 212 23.38 41.15 5.30
CA CYS A 212 22.09 41.61 5.86
C CYS A 212 22.27 42.44 7.15
N ILE A 213 23.22 42.11 8.03
CA ILE A 213 23.55 42.95 9.20
C ILE A 213 24.01 44.35 8.77
N ALA A 214 24.73 44.46 7.65
CA ALA A 214 25.16 45.75 7.12
C ALA A 214 24.00 46.59 6.58
N LEU A 215 22.91 45.94 6.15
CA LEU A 215 21.65 46.57 5.76
C LEU A 215 20.76 46.96 6.96
N GLY A 216 21.10 46.49 8.16
CA GLY A 216 20.39 46.80 9.39
C GLY A 216 19.37 45.74 9.81
N MET A 217 19.34 44.61 9.12
CA MET A 217 18.52 43.45 9.45
C MET A 217 19.13 42.63 10.59
N ALA A 218 18.34 41.71 11.14
CA ALA A 218 18.75 40.72 12.12
C ALA A 218 17.99 39.42 11.87
N ALA A 219 18.68 38.29 12.06
CA ALA A 219 18.12 36.94 12.02
C ALA A 219 16.88 36.86 12.90
N ASP A 220 15.88 36.06 12.51
CA ASP A 220 14.81 35.75 13.43
C ASP A 220 15.30 34.93 14.62
N ALA A 221 14.48 34.86 15.65
CA ALA A 221 14.75 34.13 16.86
C ALA A 221 13.66 33.09 17.15
N ASP A 222 12.72 32.91 16.22
CA ASP A 222 11.49 32.10 16.23
C ASP A 222 11.09 31.90 14.76
N ASP A 223 11.93 31.18 14.00
CA ASP A 223 11.93 31.16 12.52
C ASP A 223 10.61 30.66 11.90
N ASP A 224 9.82 29.89 12.64
CA ASP A 224 8.50 29.41 12.22
C ASP A 224 7.32 30.09 12.95
N ASN A 225 7.60 30.98 13.89
CA ASN A 225 6.62 31.74 14.67
C ASN A 225 5.56 30.85 15.39
N ASP A 226 5.91 29.62 15.79
CA ASP A 226 5.07 28.77 16.64
C ASP A 226 4.94 29.32 18.08
N GLY A 227 5.85 30.23 18.45
CA GLY A 227 5.93 30.91 19.74
C GLY A 227 7.03 30.37 20.67
N VAL A 228 7.87 29.46 20.21
CA VAL A 228 9.04 28.92 20.88
C VAL A 228 10.30 29.39 20.15
N LEU A 229 11.18 30.10 20.87
CA LEU A 229 12.40 30.63 20.25
C LEU A 229 13.33 29.50 19.77
N ASP A 230 13.96 29.63 18.59
CA ASP A 230 14.82 28.59 17.96
C ASP A 230 15.85 27.99 18.92
N ALA A 231 16.40 28.83 19.80
CA ALA A 231 17.41 28.39 20.78
C ALA A 231 16.87 27.42 21.84
N SER A 232 15.55 27.29 21.94
CA SER A 232 14.79 26.41 22.84
C SER A 232 13.84 25.50 22.08
N ASP A 233 13.90 25.53 20.75
CA ASP A 233 13.09 24.74 19.85
C ASP A 233 13.92 23.57 19.29
N ALA A 234 13.39 22.36 19.36
CA ALA A 234 14.04 21.20 18.76
C ALA A 234 13.86 21.16 17.22
N PHE A 235 12.81 21.79 16.72
CA PHE A 235 12.42 21.90 15.31
C PHE A 235 12.11 23.36 14.94
N PRO A 236 13.13 24.25 14.90
CA PRO A 236 12.91 25.68 14.69
C PRO A 236 12.22 26.10 13.38
N LEU A 237 11.95 25.16 12.46
CA LEU A 237 11.40 25.43 11.14
C LEU A 237 10.04 24.72 10.91
N ASP A 238 9.47 24.10 11.94
CA ASP A 238 8.19 23.39 11.87
C ASP A 238 7.17 23.95 12.87
N THR A 239 6.29 24.82 12.36
CA THR A 239 5.21 25.47 13.12
C THR A 239 4.32 24.55 13.97
N ALA A 240 4.33 23.24 13.70
CA ALA A 240 3.52 22.26 14.39
C ALA A 240 4.27 21.54 15.52
N GLU A 241 5.57 21.77 15.69
CA GLU A 241 6.41 20.97 16.55
C GLU A 241 7.56 21.76 17.17
N SER A 242 7.76 21.61 18.47
CA SER A 242 8.84 22.31 19.19
C SER A 242 9.50 21.48 20.28
N THR A 243 9.06 20.23 20.48
CA THR A 243 9.55 19.34 21.53
C THR A 243 10.08 18.03 20.94
N ASP A 244 11.28 17.64 21.38
CA ASP A 244 11.93 16.35 21.12
C ASP A 244 12.29 15.77 22.48
N THR A 245 11.41 14.92 23.01
CA THR A 245 11.49 14.48 24.42
C THR A 245 12.58 13.42 24.64
N ASP A 246 12.85 12.56 23.66
CA ASP A 246 13.87 11.51 23.74
C ASP A 246 15.19 11.86 23.02
N GLY A 247 15.19 12.90 22.18
CA GLY A 247 16.35 13.45 21.50
C GLY A 247 16.72 12.73 20.20
N ASP A 248 15.78 12.02 19.56
CA ASP A 248 16.02 11.22 18.35
C ASP A 248 15.89 12.01 17.03
N LEU A 249 15.51 13.30 17.12
CA LEU A 249 15.25 14.23 16.02
C LEU A 249 13.91 13.99 15.28
N ILE A 250 12.97 13.27 15.89
CA ILE A 250 11.55 13.23 15.54
C ILE A 250 10.79 13.94 16.66
N GLY A 251 9.92 14.88 16.33
CA GLY A 251 9.23 15.65 17.36
C GLY A 251 7.96 14.97 17.84
N ASN A 252 7.57 15.28 19.08
CA ASN A 252 6.54 14.56 19.82
C ASN A 252 5.16 14.40 19.13
N ASN A 253 4.75 15.32 18.25
CA ASN A 253 3.49 15.20 17.51
C ASN A 253 3.57 14.20 16.34
N ALA A 254 4.79 13.86 15.89
CA ALA A 254 5.07 12.90 14.82
C ALA A 254 5.68 11.59 15.35
N ASP A 255 6.36 11.64 16.49
CA ASP A 255 6.85 10.48 17.21
C ASP A 255 5.67 9.70 17.82
N LEU A 256 5.85 8.39 17.96
CA LEU A 256 4.87 7.49 18.56
C LEU A 256 5.36 6.94 19.90
N ASP A 257 6.59 7.24 20.30
CA ASP A 257 7.29 6.81 21.53
C ASP A 257 8.09 8.02 22.06
N ASP A 258 7.34 9.06 22.48
CA ASP A 258 7.86 10.40 22.78
C ASP A 258 9.06 10.41 23.73
N ASP A 259 9.16 9.46 24.67
CA ASP A 259 10.25 9.38 25.64
C ASP A 259 11.30 8.28 25.35
N GLY A 260 11.15 7.58 24.22
CA GLY A 260 12.12 6.63 23.69
C GLY A 260 12.35 5.40 24.57
N ASP A 261 11.38 5.06 25.43
CA ASP A 261 11.50 3.93 26.36
C ASP A 261 11.04 2.59 25.78
N GLY A 262 10.54 2.61 24.54
CA GLY A 262 10.15 1.45 23.74
C GLY A 262 8.67 1.12 23.81
N PHE A 263 7.85 1.98 24.41
CA PHE A 263 6.39 1.86 24.50
C PHE A 263 5.72 3.05 23.82
N SER A 264 4.67 2.81 23.04
CA SER A 264 4.03 3.91 22.34
C SER A 264 3.15 4.77 23.25
N ASP A 265 3.02 6.07 22.96
CA ASP A 265 2.20 7.00 23.75
C ASP A 265 0.76 6.51 23.90
N ALA A 266 0.23 5.88 22.86
CA ALA A 266 -1.11 5.29 22.86
C ALA A 266 -1.23 4.13 23.85
N GLN A 267 -0.19 3.29 23.97
CA GLN A 267 -0.11 2.21 24.94
C GLN A 267 0.01 2.76 26.36
N GLU A 268 0.79 3.81 26.54
CA GLU A 268 1.01 4.46 27.83
C GLU A 268 -0.23 5.19 28.35
N VAL A 269 -0.97 5.89 27.48
CA VAL A 269 -2.28 6.46 27.81
C VAL A 269 -3.29 5.38 28.22
N LEU A 270 -3.22 4.20 27.59
CA LEU A 270 -4.03 3.02 27.94
C LEU A 270 -3.65 2.45 29.32
N ASP A 271 -2.35 2.41 29.62
CA ASP A 271 -1.80 1.91 30.88
C ASP A 271 -1.86 2.95 32.01
N GLY A 272 -2.13 4.21 31.68
CA GLY A 272 -2.19 5.34 32.59
C GLY A 272 -0.82 5.84 33.03
N THR A 273 0.22 5.59 32.24
CA THR A 273 1.57 6.19 32.36
C THR A 273 1.65 7.51 31.57
N ASP A 274 2.74 8.23 31.74
CA ASP A 274 2.98 9.57 31.18
C ASP A 274 3.93 9.45 29.98
N PRO A 275 3.44 9.67 28.73
CA PRO A 275 4.24 9.47 27.51
C PRO A 275 5.52 10.29 27.38
N LEU A 276 5.78 11.19 28.32
CA LEU A 276 6.92 12.12 28.28
C LEU A 276 7.99 11.76 29.33
N ASN A 277 7.97 10.55 29.88
CA ASN A 277 8.73 10.19 31.06
C ASN A 277 9.21 8.73 31.05
N GLU A 278 10.39 8.54 30.46
CA GLU A 278 11.13 7.28 30.25
C GLU A 278 11.26 6.35 31.49
N ALA A 279 10.92 6.84 32.68
CA ALA A 279 11.10 6.17 33.95
C ALA A 279 9.85 5.46 34.49
N ASP A 280 8.64 5.78 34.02
CA ASP A 280 7.42 5.24 34.60
C ASP A 280 6.98 3.88 34.01
N CYS A 281 7.37 3.58 32.77
CA CYS A 281 7.15 2.28 32.13
C CYS A 281 8.18 1.19 32.53
N SER A 282 9.18 1.54 33.35
CA SER A 282 10.15 0.60 33.95
C SER A 282 9.55 -0.52 34.84
N THR A 283 8.21 -0.57 34.97
CA THR A 283 7.42 -1.58 35.68
C THR A 283 6.35 -2.29 34.83
N CYS A 284 6.26 -2.04 33.53
CA CYS A 284 5.16 -2.46 32.68
C CYS A 284 5.29 -3.85 32.03
N ALA A 285 6.10 -4.75 32.57
CA ALA A 285 5.97 -6.15 32.16
C ALA A 285 4.55 -6.65 32.46
N PRO A 286 3.86 -7.35 31.54
CA PRO A 286 2.55 -7.94 31.82
C PRO A 286 2.64 -8.84 33.05
N ALA A 287 1.58 -8.94 33.83
CA ALA A 287 1.59 -9.83 34.98
C ALA A 287 1.87 -11.27 34.54
N VAL A 288 2.49 -12.07 35.42
CA VAL A 288 2.91 -13.43 35.08
C VAL A 288 1.73 -14.22 34.50
N SER A 289 1.93 -14.88 33.38
CA SER A 289 0.92 -15.72 32.73
C SER A 289 1.55 -16.95 32.07
N GLY A 290 0.72 -17.84 31.54
CA GLY A 290 1.17 -19.01 30.80
C GLY A 290 0.04 -19.96 30.43
N ILE A 291 0.41 -21.05 29.75
CA ILE A 291 -0.48 -22.18 29.46
C ILE A 291 -0.09 -23.42 30.26
N ALA A 292 -1.07 -24.23 30.61
CA ALA A 292 -0.88 -25.58 31.13
C ALA A 292 -1.37 -26.62 30.11
N TYR A 293 -0.52 -27.59 29.76
CA TYR A 293 -0.85 -28.60 28.74
C TYR A 293 -0.21 -29.97 29.02
N HIS A 294 -0.76 -31.04 28.43
CA HIS A 294 -0.27 -32.41 28.63
C HIS A 294 0.95 -32.73 27.75
N TRP A 295 1.97 -33.38 28.31
CA TRP A 295 3.25 -33.58 27.62
C TRP A 295 3.18 -34.39 26.30
N ASN A 296 2.29 -35.39 26.22
CA ASN A 296 2.25 -36.33 25.08
C ASN A 296 1.20 -35.96 24.04
N THR A 297 0.01 -35.60 24.49
CA THR A 297 -1.11 -35.26 23.60
C THR A 297 -1.16 -33.78 23.28
N HIS A 298 -0.31 -32.97 23.92
CA HIS A 298 -0.24 -31.51 23.82
C HIS A 298 -1.55 -30.80 24.16
N ALA A 299 -2.52 -31.53 24.71
CA ALA A 299 -3.84 -31.00 24.98
C ALA A 299 -3.81 -29.99 26.13
N LEU A 300 -4.42 -28.83 25.91
CA LEU A 300 -4.57 -27.76 26.88
C LEU A 300 -5.38 -28.25 28.08
N MET A 301 -4.91 -27.93 29.28
CA MET A 301 -5.43 -28.48 30.53
C MET A 301 -6.18 -27.40 31.31
N ALA A 302 -7.51 -27.51 31.36
CA ALA A 302 -8.35 -26.71 32.24
C ALA A 302 -8.26 -27.15 33.70
N SER A 303 -8.66 -26.26 34.62
CA SER A 303 -8.72 -26.54 36.06
C SER A 303 -7.36 -26.96 36.66
N VAL A 304 -6.28 -26.34 36.19
CA VAL A 304 -4.94 -26.44 36.78
C VAL A 304 -4.78 -25.26 37.73
N ASP A 305 -4.63 -25.54 39.02
CA ASP A 305 -4.43 -24.53 40.05
C ASP A 305 -2.96 -24.09 40.09
N VAL A 306 -2.73 -22.78 40.01
CA VAL A 306 -1.40 -22.16 39.96
C VAL A 306 -1.30 -21.15 41.11
N ASN A 307 -0.29 -21.32 41.96
CA ASN A 307 0.00 -20.41 43.06
C ASN A 307 1.36 -19.75 42.85
N LEU A 308 1.42 -18.43 42.84
CA LEU A 308 2.62 -17.63 42.73
C LEU A 308 2.96 -17.01 44.09
N VAL A 309 4.19 -17.16 44.56
CA VAL A 309 4.68 -16.52 45.78
C VAL A 309 5.96 -15.75 45.51
N GLY A 310 6.11 -14.60 46.16
CA GLY A 310 7.30 -13.77 46.07
C GLY A 310 8.40 -14.36 46.93
N MET A 311 9.65 -14.33 46.44
CA MET A 311 10.79 -14.89 47.16
C MET A 311 11.77 -13.77 47.56
N THR A 312 12.32 -13.89 48.77
CA THR A 312 13.38 -13.02 49.26
C THR A 312 14.41 -13.88 49.98
N GLU A 313 15.67 -13.85 49.53
CA GLU A 313 16.75 -14.69 50.08
C GLU A 313 16.41 -16.20 50.13
N GLY A 314 15.61 -16.69 49.18
CA GLY A 314 15.19 -18.09 49.09
C GLY A 314 14.04 -18.50 50.02
N VAL A 315 13.37 -17.54 50.68
CA VAL A 315 12.19 -17.77 51.52
C VAL A 315 10.98 -17.03 50.93
N ALA A 316 9.81 -17.68 50.94
CA ALA A 316 8.56 -17.03 50.53
C ALA A 316 8.24 -15.84 51.45
N ASN A 317 7.90 -14.70 50.85
CA ASN A 317 7.50 -13.50 51.56
C ASN A 317 5.95 -13.40 51.63
N ASP A 318 5.44 -12.21 51.97
CA ASP A 318 4.01 -11.99 52.15
C ASP A 318 3.22 -11.86 50.82
N PHE A 319 3.88 -11.82 49.67
CA PHE A 319 3.23 -11.85 48.35
C PHE A 319 2.83 -13.27 47.97
N SER A 320 1.53 -13.47 47.72
CA SER A 320 0.99 -14.72 47.20
C SER A 320 -0.29 -14.45 46.42
N GLN A 321 -0.41 -15.07 45.24
CA GLN A 321 -1.62 -15.03 44.43
C GLN A 321 -1.92 -16.42 43.86
N GLU A 322 -3.19 -16.79 43.84
CA GLU A 322 -3.67 -18.04 43.25
C GLU A 322 -4.55 -17.74 42.04
N THR A 323 -4.44 -18.56 41.01
CA THR A 323 -5.28 -18.55 39.81
C THR A 323 -5.50 -19.99 39.33
N THR A 324 -6.41 -20.19 38.40
CA THR A 324 -6.72 -21.51 37.83
C THR A 324 -6.82 -21.40 36.32
N SER A 325 -6.30 -22.38 35.59
CA SER A 325 -6.37 -22.39 34.13
C SER A 325 -7.81 -22.52 33.61
N ASN A 326 -8.12 -21.77 32.55
CA ASN A 326 -9.41 -21.79 31.86
C ASN A 326 -9.54 -23.01 30.92
N THR A 327 -10.63 -23.09 30.14
CA THR A 327 -10.85 -24.20 29.18
C THR A 327 -9.83 -24.29 28.05
N GLU A 328 -9.12 -23.20 27.78
CA GLU A 328 -8.03 -23.08 26.80
C GLU A 328 -6.66 -23.32 27.46
N GLY A 329 -6.63 -23.78 28.71
CA GLY A 329 -5.39 -24.03 29.45
C GLY A 329 -4.63 -22.78 29.91
N LEU A 330 -5.15 -21.58 29.64
CA LEU A 330 -4.53 -20.30 29.99
C LEU A 330 -4.72 -19.96 31.46
N TYR A 331 -3.67 -19.48 32.11
CA TYR A 331 -3.72 -18.84 33.42
C TYR A 331 -2.97 -17.51 33.42
N ALA A 332 -3.45 -16.56 34.21
CA ALA A 332 -2.81 -15.28 34.41
C ALA A 332 -2.97 -14.81 35.85
N PHE A 333 -1.93 -14.15 36.34
CA PHE A 333 -1.91 -13.40 37.58
C PHE A 333 -2.30 -11.94 37.32
N THR A 334 -2.82 -11.26 38.33
CA THR A 334 -3.18 -9.82 38.23
C THR A 334 -2.26 -8.95 39.08
N GLU A 335 -1.67 -9.50 40.14
CA GLU A 335 -0.72 -8.79 40.98
C GLU A 335 0.72 -9.10 40.54
N LYS A 336 1.60 -8.11 40.60
CA LYS A 336 2.98 -8.17 40.13
C LYS A 336 3.94 -8.13 41.32
N TYR A 337 4.90 -9.05 41.40
CA TYR A 337 5.99 -9.01 42.39
C TYR A 337 7.34 -9.02 41.67
N ARG A 338 8.08 -7.91 41.77
CA ARG A 338 9.39 -7.74 41.14
C ARG A 338 10.47 -8.55 41.87
N GLY A 339 11.28 -9.26 41.10
CA GLY A 339 12.36 -10.15 41.56
C GLY A 339 11.98 -11.63 41.44
N VAL A 340 12.61 -12.45 42.28
CA VAL A 340 12.43 -13.90 42.25
C VAL A 340 11.02 -14.28 42.68
N ASN A 341 10.31 -14.97 41.81
CA ASN A 341 9.01 -15.57 42.08
C ASN A 341 9.14 -17.10 42.09
N ARG A 342 8.26 -17.74 42.85
CA ARG A 342 8.13 -19.19 42.88
C ARG A 342 6.69 -19.58 42.59
N MET A 343 6.50 -20.40 41.57
CA MET A 343 5.21 -20.87 41.10
C MET A 343 5.02 -22.35 41.43
N THR A 344 3.94 -22.70 42.11
CA THR A 344 3.54 -24.08 42.39
C THR A 344 2.29 -24.40 41.59
N VAL A 345 2.30 -25.52 40.86
CA VAL A 345 1.23 -25.91 39.95
C VAL A 345 0.65 -27.24 40.41
N SER A 346 -0.67 -27.37 40.44
CA SER A 346 -1.35 -28.59 40.87
C SER A 346 -2.67 -28.81 40.16
N LYS A 347 -3.14 -30.06 40.12
CA LYS A 347 -4.45 -30.41 39.56
C LYS A 347 -5.04 -31.59 40.31
N ALA A 348 -6.32 -31.49 40.67
CA ALA A 348 -7.04 -32.58 41.32
C ALA A 348 -7.28 -33.74 40.33
N ILE A 349 -7.12 -34.98 40.81
CA ILE A 349 -7.46 -36.18 40.03
C ILE A 349 -8.98 -36.35 39.97
N THR A 350 -9.51 -36.41 38.77
CA THR A 350 -10.94 -36.64 38.51
C THR A 350 -11.29 -38.14 38.54
N ASP A 351 -12.59 -38.43 38.66
CA ASP A 351 -13.11 -39.79 38.62
C ASP A 351 -12.78 -40.54 37.31
N GLY A 352 -12.71 -39.84 36.18
CA GLY A 352 -12.34 -40.42 34.88
C GLY A 352 -10.86 -40.81 34.82
N GLU A 353 -9.99 -39.93 35.30
CA GLU A 353 -8.55 -40.16 35.40
C GLU A 353 -8.21 -41.28 36.41
N SER A 354 -9.11 -41.53 37.35
CA SER A 354 -8.98 -42.57 38.38
C SER A 354 -9.31 -44.00 37.93
N ARG A 355 -9.83 -44.24 36.71
CA ARG A 355 -10.36 -45.59 36.34
C ARG A 355 -9.84 -46.24 35.06
N SER A 356 -9.14 -45.54 34.16
CA SER A 356 -8.64 -46.22 32.93
C SER A 356 -7.39 -45.66 32.26
N VAL A 357 -6.80 -44.57 32.77
CA VAL A 357 -5.63 -43.94 32.12
C VAL A 357 -4.36 -44.75 32.38
N ILE A 358 -4.11 -45.12 33.63
CA ILE A 358 -2.95 -45.95 33.99
C ILE A 358 -3.30 -47.43 33.80
N SER A 359 -2.56 -48.12 32.95
CA SER A 359 -2.87 -49.47 32.50
C SER A 359 -1.70 -50.45 32.72
N SER A 360 -1.93 -51.74 32.41
CA SER A 360 -0.85 -52.72 32.39
C SER A 360 0.17 -52.46 31.26
N ALA A 361 -0.19 -51.67 30.24
CA ALA A 361 0.74 -51.25 29.19
C ALA A 361 1.78 -50.27 29.74
N ASP A 362 1.40 -49.39 30.66
CA ASP A 362 2.32 -48.47 31.34
C ASP A 362 3.30 -49.19 32.25
N ALA A 363 2.81 -50.18 33.00
CA ALA A 363 3.65 -51.04 33.80
C ALA A 363 4.68 -51.80 32.93
N LEU A 364 4.27 -52.22 31.73
CA LEU A 364 5.16 -52.85 30.77
C LEU A 364 6.17 -51.85 30.18
N ALA A 365 5.75 -50.63 29.86
CA ALA A 365 6.64 -49.56 29.39
C ALA A 365 7.71 -49.22 30.43
N ALA A 366 7.31 -49.00 31.69
CA ALA A 366 8.24 -48.79 32.80
C ALA A 366 9.20 -50.00 32.99
N LEU A 367 8.70 -51.22 32.84
CA LEU A 367 9.55 -52.42 32.94
C LEU A 367 10.58 -52.49 31.81
N LYS A 368 10.20 -52.14 30.57
CA LYS A 368 11.12 -52.02 29.43
C LYS A 368 12.20 -50.98 29.74
N MET A 369 11.80 -49.80 30.20
CA MET A 369 12.73 -48.72 30.57
C MET A 369 13.69 -49.15 31.69
N ALA A 370 13.21 -49.87 32.72
CA ALA A 370 14.03 -50.39 33.82
C ALA A 370 15.18 -51.27 33.31
N VAL A 371 14.91 -52.13 32.33
CA VAL A 371 15.92 -53.01 31.73
C VAL A 371 16.70 -52.35 30.59
N GLY A 372 16.36 -51.12 30.20
CA GLY A 372 17.08 -50.33 29.19
C GLY A 372 16.60 -50.60 27.77
N ILE A 373 15.37 -51.08 27.64
CA ILE A 373 14.67 -51.24 26.37
C ILE A 373 13.81 -50.00 26.15
N ASN A 374 13.86 -49.42 24.95
CA ASN A 374 13.00 -48.32 24.56
C ASN A 374 11.51 -48.77 24.65
N PRO A 375 10.66 -48.10 25.45
CA PRO A 375 9.26 -48.46 25.59
C PRO A 375 8.43 -48.15 24.34
N ASN A 376 8.87 -47.16 23.55
CA ASN A 376 8.16 -46.66 22.38
C ASN A 376 8.12 -47.73 21.28
N ALA A 377 6.98 -47.81 20.59
CA ALA A 377 6.84 -48.69 19.46
C ALA A 377 7.62 -48.11 18.28
N ASP A 378 8.23 -49.01 17.51
CA ASP A 378 8.68 -48.68 16.17
C ASP A 378 7.42 -48.43 15.29
N PRO A 379 7.30 -47.24 14.66
CA PRO A 379 6.16 -46.87 13.84
C PRO A 379 5.89 -47.80 12.64
N ASP A 380 6.94 -48.42 12.07
CA ASP A 380 6.82 -49.31 10.91
C ASP A 380 7.00 -50.82 11.26
N GLY A 381 7.30 -51.10 12.53
CA GLY A 381 7.42 -52.45 13.08
C GLY A 381 8.88 -52.91 13.24
N PRO A 382 9.42 -53.77 12.38
CA PRO A 382 10.85 -54.05 12.33
C PRO A 382 11.50 -53.43 11.06
N GLY A 383 10.91 -52.35 10.54
CA GLY A 383 11.33 -51.72 9.29
C GLY A 383 12.54 -50.81 9.49
N PRO A 384 12.83 -49.94 8.51
CA PRO A 384 13.99 -49.04 8.56
C PRO A 384 13.85 -47.89 9.57
N GLU A 385 12.64 -47.55 10.04
CA GLU A 385 12.49 -46.50 11.04
C GLU A 385 12.91 -46.97 12.43
N GLU A 386 13.51 -46.08 13.23
CA GLU A 386 13.84 -46.37 14.63
C GLU A 386 12.72 -45.91 15.56
N ALA A 387 12.56 -46.60 16.69
CA ALA A 387 11.64 -46.17 17.74
C ALA A 387 12.03 -44.78 18.28
N LEU A 388 11.04 -43.90 18.44
CA LEU A 388 11.21 -42.57 19.03
C LEU A 388 12.03 -42.63 20.33
N PRO A 389 12.99 -41.70 20.55
CA PRO A 389 13.72 -41.61 21.80
C PRO A 389 12.78 -41.57 23.01
N VAL A 390 13.26 -42.07 24.14
CA VAL A 390 12.48 -42.02 25.39
C VAL A 390 12.47 -40.58 25.89
N SER A 391 11.29 -39.96 25.90
CA SER A 391 11.14 -38.56 26.33
C SER A 391 11.50 -38.41 27.83
N PRO A 392 12.08 -37.27 28.24
CA PRO A 392 12.25 -36.90 29.65
C PRO A 392 10.95 -37.03 30.46
N TYR A 393 9.79 -36.69 29.89
CA TYR A 393 8.50 -36.77 30.56
C TYR A 393 8.05 -38.23 30.79
N GLN A 394 8.43 -39.16 29.90
CA GLN A 394 8.21 -40.59 30.13
C GLN A 394 9.05 -41.10 31.31
N TYR A 395 10.30 -40.64 31.43
CA TYR A 395 11.12 -40.96 32.60
C TYR A 395 10.48 -40.46 33.89
N ILE A 396 9.94 -39.23 33.89
CA ILE A 396 9.23 -38.64 35.03
C ILE A 396 7.97 -39.45 35.35
N ALA A 397 7.14 -39.76 34.36
CA ALA A 397 5.91 -40.54 34.55
C ALA A 397 6.20 -41.95 35.10
N ALA A 398 7.30 -42.57 34.69
CA ALA A 398 7.66 -43.93 35.08
C ALA A 398 8.26 -44.06 36.48
N ASP A 399 8.98 -43.05 36.98
CA ASP A 399 9.49 -43.05 38.36
C ASP A 399 8.33 -42.71 39.31
N VAL A 400 7.47 -43.67 39.63
CA VAL A 400 6.36 -43.44 40.56
C VAL A 400 6.85 -43.38 42.01
N THR A 401 7.93 -44.10 42.34
CA THR A 401 8.38 -44.28 43.72
C THR A 401 9.11 -43.08 44.32
N GLY A 402 9.63 -42.16 43.51
CA GLY A 402 10.30 -40.97 44.06
C GLY A 402 11.81 -41.08 44.14
N ASP A 403 12.42 -42.17 43.66
CA ASP A 403 13.81 -42.49 43.97
C ASP A 403 14.83 -42.01 42.92
N GLY A 404 14.34 -41.34 41.86
CA GLY A 404 15.13 -40.77 40.77
C GLY A 404 15.62 -41.81 39.77
N LYS A 405 15.09 -43.05 39.83
CA LYS A 405 15.46 -44.17 38.97
C LYS A 405 14.23 -44.92 38.50
N ILE A 406 14.37 -45.64 37.39
CA ILE A 406 13.35 -46.59 36.96
C ILE A 406 13.85 -48.00 37.23
N THR A 407 13.12 -48.69 38.09
CA THR A 407 13.38 -50.07 38.47
C THR A 407 12.13 -50.93 38.27
N SER A 408 12.26 -52.24 38.52
CA SER A 408 11.09 -53.12 38.58
C SER A 408 10.13 -52.78 39.73
N ALA A 409 10.58 -52.00 40.73
CA ALA A 409 9.70 -51.53 41.80
C ALA A 409 8.68 -50.51 41.27
N ASP A 410 9.10 -49.61 40.36
CA ASP A 410 8.23 -48.62 39.73
C ASP A 410 7.22 -49.28 38.79
N ALA A 411 7.68 -50.22 37.96
CA ALA A 411 6.79 -51.01 37.11
C ALA A 411 5.74 -51.78 37.94
N LEU A 412 6.13 -52.31 39.11
CA LEU A 412 5.19 -52.94 40.03
C LEU A 412 4.24 -51.93 40.69
N ALA A 413 4.71 -50.73 41.04
CA ALA A 413 3.87 -49.66 41.58
C ALA A 413 2.80 -49.24 40.56
N ILE A 414 3.19 -49.01 39.32
CA ILE A 414 2.27 -48.70 38.20
C ILE A 414 1.27 -49.84 37.99
N LEU A 415 1.73 -51.11 38.04
CA LEU A 415 0.82 -52.25 37.92
C LEU A 415 -0.22 -52.28 39.05
N LYS A 416 0.18 -51.96 40.29
CA LYS A 416 -0.76 -51.83 41.42
C LYS A 416 -1.76 -50.69 41.19
N MET A 417 -1.33 -49.57 40.60
CA MET A 417 -2.20 -48.44 40.23
C MET A 417 -3.21 -48.85 39.16
N ALA A 418 -2.77 -49.59 38.15
CA ALA A 418 -3.59 -50.10 37.05
C ALA A 418 -4.66 -51.11 37.50
N VAL A 419 -4.37 -51.91 38.53
CA VAL A 419 -5.33 -52.88 39.10
C VAL A 419 -6.06 -52.36 40.35
N GLU A 420 -5.94 -51.07 40.65
CA GLU A 420 -6.63 -50.37 41.76
C GLU A 420 -6.45 -51.05 43.13
N LEU A 421 -5.24 -51.55 43.41
CA LEU A 421 -4.96 -52.15 44.71
C LEU A 421 -4.94 -51.07 45.81
N ALA A 422 -5.50 -51.37 46.98
CA ALA A 422 -5.46 -50.47 48.14
C ALA A 422 -4.05 -50.13 48.65
N SER A 423 -3.01 -50.80 48.13
CA SER A 423 -1.59 -50.54 48.42
C SER A 423 -0.85 -49.84 47.28
N ALA A 424 -1.59 -49.35 46.28
CA ALA A 424 -1.03 -48.55 45.19
C ALA A 424 -0.65 -47.16 45.69
N GLU A 425 0.36 -46.58 45.05
CA GLU A 425 0.70 -45.17 45.24
C GLU A 425 -0.46 -44.28 44.74
N PRO A 426 -0.69 -43.12 45.36
CA PRO A 426 -1.76 -42.22 44.96
C PRO A 426 -1.49 -41.68 43.55
N ARG A 427 -2.54 -41.62 42.73
CA ARG A 427 -2.49 -40.94 41.43
C ARG A 427 -2.32 -39.45 41.70
N ARG A 428 -1.42 -38.81 40.95
CA ARG A 428 -1.14 -37.37 41.05
C ARG A 428 -0.58 -36.84 39.74
N TRP A 429 -0.88 -35.58 39.46
CA TRP A 429 -0.21 -34.79 38.44
C TRP A 429 1.12 -34.26 38.99
N VAL A 430 2.12 -34.20 38.12
CA VAL A 430 3.37 -33.44 38.32
C VAL A 430 3.45 -32.45 37.17
N PHE A 431 3.87 -31.23 37.45
CA PHE A 431 4.04 -30.18 36.45
C PHE A 431 5.51 -29.78 36.35
N VAL A 432 5.97 -29.66 35.12
CA VAL A 432 7.35 -29.34 34.77
C VAL A 432 7.35 -28.03 33.99
N ALA A 433 8.30 -27.14 34.26
CA ALA A 433 8.44 -25.93 33.46
C ALA A 433 8.80 -26.30 32.01
N GLU A 434 8.14 -25.70 31.02
CA GLU A 434 8.41 -25.99 29.60
C GLU A 434 9.89 -25.77 29.22
N ASP A 435 10.50 -24.73 29.79
CA ASP A 435 11.90 -24.36 29.62
C ASP A 435 12.86 -25.15 30.50
N THR A 436 12.43 -26.30 31.03
CA THR A 436 13.36 -27.20 31.70
C THR A 436 14.34 -27.78 30.67
N ASP A 437 15.59 -27.38 30.78
CA ASP A 437 16.65 -27.84 29.90
C ASP A 437 17.00 -29.32 30.13
N PHE A 438 16.35 -30.19 29.34
CA PHE A 438 16.60 -31.62 29.31
C PHE A 438 17.66 -32.04 28.28
N TRP A 439 18.14 -31.16 27.43
CA TRP A 439 18.93 -31.52 26.26
C TRP A 439 20.42 -31.29 26.49
N ASN A 440 21.26 -32.21 26.02
CA ASN A 440 22.70 -32.04 26.02
C ASN A 440 23.18 -31.88 24.58
N GLU A 441 23.43 -30.63 24.20
CA GLU A 441 23.91 -30.27 22.85
C GLU A 441 25.21 -30.99 22.48
N ALA A 442 26.12 -31.17 23.44
CA ALA A 442 27.41 -31.81 23.16
C ALA A 442 27.28 -33.31 22.80
N SER A 443 26.22 -33.97 23.25
CA SER A 443 26.01 -35.40 23.00
C SER A 443 24.80 -35.70 22.11
N GLY A 444 24.03 -34.69 21.69
CA GLY A 444 22.81 -34.87 20.91
C GLY A 444 21.80 -35.79 21.62
N SER A 445 21.69 -35.69 22.95
CA SER A 445 20.87 -36.62 23.73
C SER A 445 20.29 -35.96 24.98
N PHE A 446 19.20 -36.52 25.50
CA PHE A 446 18.66 -36.08 26.78
C PHE A 446 19.64 -36.30 27.95
N LYS A 447 19.72 -35.31 28.84
CA LYS A 447 20.40 -35.37 30.15
C LYS A 447 19.72 -36.34 31.11
N THR A 448 18.39 -36.44 31.01
CA THR A 448 17.58 -37.37 31.80
C THR A 448 17.77 -38.79 31.32
N THR A 449 18.02 -39.70 32.27
CA THR A 449 18.17 -41.14 31.97
C THR A 449 17.44 -41.96 33.03
N ARG A 450 17.27 -43.28 32.80
CA ARG A 450 16.69 -44.20 33.79
C ARG A 450 17.39 -44.25 35.17
N GLN A 451 18.56 -43.63 35.32
CA GLN A 451 19.33 -43.58 36.58
C GLN A 451 19.47 -42.17 37.16
N ASN A 452 19.03 -41.15 36.43
CA ASN A 452 19.20 -39.74 36.79
C ASN A 452 17.97 -38.95 36.34
N ILE A 453 16.86 -39.18 37.04
CA ILE A 453 15.58 -38.53 36.73
C ILE A 453 15.47 -37.29 37.59
N THR A 454 15.50 -36.14 36.93
CA THR A 454 15.21 -34.85 37.57
C THR A 454 13.80 -34.47 37.14
N ARG A 455 12.88 -34.40 38.09
CA ARG A 455 11.45 -34.15 37.78
C ARG A 455 11.11 -32.69 37.50
N GLY A 456 12.11 -31.80 37.51
CA GLY A 456 11.89 -30.43 37.95
C GLY A 456 11.51 -30.43 39.44
N SER A 457 11.66 -29.29 40.13
CA SER A 457 10.95 -29.12 41.39
C SER A 457 9.45 -28.99 41.08
N ASP A 458 8.56 -29.45 41.97
CA ASP A 458 7.11 -29.09 41.94
C ASP A 458 6.87 -27.56 42.10
N GLU A 459 7.96 -26.79 42.13
CA GLU A 459 8.07 -25.36 42.32
C GLU A 459 8.97 -24.81 41.20
N MET A 460 8.42 -23.97 40.33
CA MET A 460 9.14 -23.30 39.24
C MET A 460 9.61 -21.95 39.75
N THR A 461 10.91 -21.62 39.63
CA THR A 461 11.46 -20.35 40.13
C THR A 461 12.01 -19.54 38.96
N PHE A 462 11.64 -18.27 38.88
CA PHE A 462 12.04 -17.35 37.81
C PHE A 462 12.03 -15.90 38.31
N ASP A 463 12.74 -15.02 37.61
CA ASP A 463 12.80 -13.59 37.93
C ASP A 463 11.82 -12.78 37.06
N TYR A 464 11.03 -11.92 37.70
CA TYR A 464 10.11 -10.98 37.04
C TYR A 464 10.65 -9.54 37.20
N PRO A 465 10.73 -8.70 36.15
CA PRO A 465 10.05 -8.82 34.86
C PRO A 465 10.76 -9.64 33.78
N GLU A 466 11.98 -10.13 34.01
CA GLU A 466 12.77 -10.86 33.00
C GLU A 466 12.01 -12.02 32.35
N LYS A 467 11.15 -12.68 33.13
CA LYS A 467 10.21 -13.70 32.66
C LYS A 467 8.78 -13.41 33.13
N SER A 468 7.95 -12.99 32.18
CA SER A 468 6.51 -12.75 32.37
C SER A 468 5.63 -13.90 31.86
N VAL A 469 6.17 -14.80 31.03
CA VAL A 469 5.47 -16.00 30.57
C VAL A 469 6.19 -17.25 31.10
N GLN A 470 5.46 -18.10 31.81
CA GLN A 470 5.96 -19.38 32.32
C GLN A 470 4.92 -20.44 32.04
N ASN A 471 5.19 -21.36 31.10
CA ASN A 471 4.31 -22.49 30.77
C ASN A 471 4.55 -23.71 31.67
N ALA A 472 3.50 -24.51 31.87
CA ALA A 472 3.50 -25.68 32.75
C ALA A 472 3.08 -26.96 32.00
N VAL A 473 4.00 -27.91 31.90
CA VAL A 473 3.79 -29.21 31.23
C VAL A 473 3.33 -30.25 32.23
N GLY A 474 2.09 -30.71 32.08
CA GLY A 474 1.45 -31.71 32.94
C GLY A 474 1.85 -33.15 32.59
N VAL A 475 2.30 -33.89 33.60
CA VAL A 475 2.66 -35.32 33.54
C VAL A 475 1.85 -36.09 34.58
N LEU A 476 1.03 -37.04 34.14
CA LEU A 476 0.29 -37.92 35.04
C LEU A 476 1.19 -39.07 35.50
N MET A 477 1.50 -39.12 36.80
CA MET A 477 2.41 -40.14 37.34
C MET A 477 1.85 -41.55 37.14
N GLY A 478 2.62 -42.40 36.46
CA GLY A 478 2.26 -43.76 36.09
C GLY A 478 1.63 -43.93 34.70
N ASP A 479 1.31 -42.85 33.99
CA ASP A 479 0.89 -42.88 32.57
C ASP A 479 2.12 -42.70 31.67
N VAL A 480 2.86 -43.79 31.46
CA VAL A 480 4.20 -43.78 30.87
C VAL A 480 4.15 -43.68 29.35
N ASN A 481 3.08 -44.18 28.74
CA ASN A 481 2.85 -44.04 27.30
C ASN A 481 2.04 -42.78 26.96
N GLY A 482 1.68 -41.95 27.94
CA GLY A 482 0.95 -40.70 27.74
C GLY A 482 -0.45 -40.92 27.16
N SER A 483 -1.12 -41.98 27.58
CA SER A 483 -2.46 -42.37 27.10
C SER A 483 -3.59 -41.51 27.65
N TRP A 484 -3.30 -40.58 28.57
CA TRP A 484 -4.26 -39.57 29.01
C TRP A 484 -4.75 -38.74 27.82
N SER A 485 -6.07 -38.62 27.70
CA SER A 485 -6.75 -37.78 26.73
C SER A 485 -7.52 -36.68 27.46
N ALA A 486 -7.45 -35.46 26.96
CA ALA A 486 -8.22 -34.35 27.49
C ALA A 486 -9.74 -34.53 27.24
N PRO A 487 -10.59 -33.81 28.00
CA PRO A 487 -12.03 -33.76 27.72
C PRO A 487 -12.35 -33.38 26.26
N GLU A 488 -13.46 -33.88 25.74
CA GLU A 488 -13.93 -33.58 24.38
C GLU A 488 -14.02 -32.05 24.15
N GLY A 489 -13.42 -31.57 23.06
CA GLY A 489 -13.34 -30.14 22.72
C GLY A 489 -12.12 -29.39 23.28
N SER A 490 -11.21 -30.05 23.99
CA SER A 490 -9.95 -29.43 24.40
C SER A 490 -9.01 -29.26 23.20
N GLU A 491 -8.47 -28.06 23.03
CA GLU A 491 -7.46 -27.74 22.01
C GLU A 491 -6.08 -28.34 22.37
N THR A 492 -5.15 -28.31 21.42
CA THR A 492 -3.78 -28.80 21.58
C THR A 492 -2.78 -27.72 21.20
N VAL A 493 -1.65 -27.66 21.90
CA VAL A 493 -0.49 -26.86 21.50
C VAL A 493 0.00 -27.38 20.14
N THR A 494 0.22 -26.47 19.19
CA THR A 494 0.59 -26.81 17.81
C THR A 494 2.04 -27.26 17.72
N GLU A 495 2.38 -28.02 16.68
CA GLU A 495 3.78 -28.38 16.43
C GLU A 495 4.65 -27.15 16.15
N HIS A 496 4.06 -26.12 15.55
CA HIS A 496 4.70 -24.83 15.29
C HIS A 496 5.25 -24.19 16.57
N HIS A 497 4.46 -24.15 17.66
CA HIS A 497 4.90 -23.64 18.96
C HIS A 497 6.18 -24.31 19.44
N PHE A 498 6.27 -25.65 19.34
CA PHE A 498 7.48 -26.37 19.77
C PHE A 498 8.69 -26.07 18.87
N ARG A 499 8.47 -25.85 17.57
CA ARG A 499 9.55 -25.49 16.64
C ARG A 499 10.08 -24.08 16.89
N GLU A 500 9.19 -23.10 17.11
CA GLU A 500 9.57 -21.75 17.51
C GLU A 500 10.31 -21.75 18.86
N PHE A 501 9.78 -22.49 19.83
CA PHE A 501 10.40 -22.65 21.14
C PHE A 501 11.84 -23.21 21.01
N LEU A 502 12.02 -24.28 20.22
CA LEU A 502 13.33 -24.87 19.97
C LEU A 502 14.28 -23.94 19.20
N ALA A 503 13.78 -23.11 18.28
CA ALA A 503 14.60 -22.11 17.61
C ALA A 503 15.18 -21.08 18.60
N SER A 504 14.45 -20.78 19.68
CA SER A 504 14.90 -19.84 20.71
C SER A 504 15.82 -20.43 21.78
N GLN A 505 15.67 -21.72 22.13
CA GLN A 505 16.31 -22.34 23.31
C GLN A 505 17.21 -23.54 22.98
N GLY A 506 17.19 -24.05 21.74
CA GLY A 506 17.79 -25.34 21.39
C GLY A 506 17.00 -26.54 21.95
N GLY A 507 17.41 -27.76 21.61
CA GLY A 507 16.73 -28.99 22.08
C GLY A 507 16.29 -29.96 20.99
N SER A 508 15.32 -30.82 21.32
CA SER A 508 14.78 -31.82 20.39
C SER A 508 13.27 -31.96 20.53
N LEU A 509 12.56 -32.00 19.39
CA LEU A 509 11.12 -32.26 19.31
C LEU A 509 10.72 -33.59 20.01
N SER A 510 11.64 -34.55 20.08
CA SER A 510 11.43 -35.81 20.79
C SER A 510 11.18 -35.65 22.29
N GLN A 511 11.48 -34.47 22.87
CA GLN A 511 11.11 -34.13 24.24
C GLN A 511 9.60 -34.22 24.45
N TRP A 512 8.81 -33.80 23.47
CA TRP A 512 7.35 -33.82 23.50
C TRP A 512 6.75 -35.04 22.78
N GLY A 513 7.56 -36.06 22.48
CA GLY A 513 7.12 -37.23 21.72
C GLY A 513 6.92 -36.98 20.23
N LEU A 514 7.40 -35.84 19.71
CA LEU A 514 7.33 -35.47 18.30
C LEU A 514 8.58 -35.96 17.55
N LYS A 515 8.44 -36.23 16.25
CA LYS A 515 9.56 -36.59 15.37
C LYS A 515 10.13 -35.35 14.73
N ASP A 516 11.46 -35.32 14.58
CA ASP A 516 12.08 -34.38 13.66
C ASP A 516 11.86 -34.88 12.23
N SER A 517 10.97 -34.23 11.50
CA SER A 517 10.58 -34.61 10.13
C SER A 517 11.72 -34.45 9.10
N ALA A 518 12.88 -33.93 9.50
CA ALA A 518 14.04 -33.74 8.64
C ALA A 518 14.97 -34.97 8.48
N GLU A 519 14.82 -36.04 9.28
CA GLU A 519 15.80 -37.13 9.36
C GLU A 519 15.53 -38.36 8.45
N LEU A 520 14.72 -38.23 7.39
CA LEU A 520 14.54 -39.28 6.37
C LEU A 520 15.17 -38.91 5.01
N ALA A 521 16.43 -38.49 5.00
CA ALA A 521 17.22 -38.39 3.77
C ALA A 521 18.75 -38.41 3.99
N PHE A 522 19.31 -39.40 4.69
CA PHE A 522 20.77 -39.58 4.72
C PHE A 522 21.27 -40.63 3.73
N GLY A 523 21.87 -40.12 2.65
CA GLY A 523 22.72 -40.85 1.72
C GLY A 523 23.72 -39.91 1.06
N GLU A 524 24.82 -39.66 1.76
CA GLU A 524 25.98 -38.78 1.44
C GLU A 524 25.81 -37.29 1.82
N GLU A 525 26.47 -36.91 2.91
CA GLU A 525 26.71 -35.52 3.27
C GLU A 525 27.62 -34.80 2.27
N PRO A 526 27.35 -33.51 2.04
CA PRO A 526 28.37 -32.49 2.04
C PRO A 526 28.21 -31.62 3.28
N THR A 527 29.29 -31.57 4.06
CA THR A 527 29.58 -30.66 5.17
C THR A 527 28.81 -29.33 5.13
N LEU A 528 27.82 -29.18 6.02
CA LEU A 528 27.20 -27.90 6.36
C LEU A 528 28.20 -27.08 7.18
N ASN A 529 28.78 -26.07 6.53
CA ASN A 529 29.43 -24.96 7.20
C ASN A 529 28.32 -24.14 7.85
N THR A 530 28.31 -24.08 9.18
CA THR A 530 27.35 -23.31 9.98
C THR A 530 27.64 -21.82 9.87
N THR A 531 27.30 -21.24 8.72
CA THR A 531 27.06 -19.82 8.46
C THR A 531 26.20 -19.75 7.19
N ASN A 532 24.91 -20.06 7.28
CA ASN A 532 23.97 -19.56 6.30
C ASN A 532 23.23 -18.41 6.98
N GLU A 533 23.85 -17.24 6.82
CA GLU A 533 23.11 -16.00 6.61
C GLU A 533 21.92 -16.33 5.69
N PHE A 534 20.72 -15.90 6.06
CA PHE A 534 19.69 -15.70 5.07
C PHE A 534 20.30 -14.71 4.08
N GLU A 535 20.77 -15.18 2.92
CA GLU A 535 21.16 -14.27 1.86
C GLU A 535 19.91 -13.48 1.49
N ASP A 536 19.92 -12.22 1.92
CA ASP A 536 19.09 -11.16 1.40
C ASP A 536 18.96 -11.30 -0.11
N LEU A 537 17.77 -11.04 -0.64
CA LEU A 537 17.63 -10.62 -2.02
C LEU A 537 18.23 -9.20 -2.15
N ASN A 538 19.55 -9.08 -1.99
CA ASN A 538 20.32 -7.92 -2.44
C ASN A 538 21.80 -8.25 -2.70
N ASP A 539 22.24 -7.79 -3.88
CA ASP A 539 23.60 -7.80 -4.47
C ASP A 539 24.07 -9.02 -5.28
N GLY A 540 23.21 -9.49 -6.18
CA GLY A 540 23.51 -10.56 -7.15
C GLY A 540 23.25 -10.22 -8.62
N THR A 541 23.50 -9.00 -9.09
CA THR A 541 23.61 -8.58 -10.53
C THR A 541 22.51 -8.92 -11.56
N SER A 542 21.50 -9.75 -11.28
CA SER A 542 20.44 -10.08 -12.25
C SER A 542 19.06 -9.70 -11.75
N THR A 543 18.42 -8.82 -12.51
CA THR A 543 17.00 -8.43 -12.33
C THR A 543 16.06 -9.33 -13.15
N GLN A 544 16.56 -10.42 -13.75
CA GLN A 544 15.79 -11.32 -14.63
C GLN A 544 15.48 -12.64 -13.92
N MET A 545 14.32 -13.22 -14.25
CA MET A 545 13.83 -14.47 -13.66
C MET A 545 13.87 -15.57 -14.72
N ALA A 546 14.72 -16.57 -14.51
CA ALA A 546 14.86 -17.71 -15.40
C ALA A 546 13.84 -18.80 -15.11
N LYS A 547 13.19 -19.27 -16.18
CA LYS A 547 12.35 -20.47 -16.16
C LYS A 547 13.16 -21.71 -15.79
N GLN A 548 12.76 -22.37 -14.71
CA GLN A 548 13.34 -23.63 -14.27
C GLN A 548 12.59 -24.82 -14.87
N TRP A 549 11.27 -24.87 -14.64
CA TRP A 549 10.43 -25.92 -15.16
C TRP A 549 8.99 -25.43 -15.31
N PHE A 550 8.23 -26.16 -16.13
CA PHE A 550 6.80 -25.97 -16.29
C PHE A 550 6.11 -27.33 -16.30
N GLN A 551 5.04 -27.48 -15.52
CA GLN A 551 4.17 -28.65 -15.51
C GLN A 551 2.71 -28.19 -15.59
N ASN A 552 1.82 -29.03 -16.13
CA ASN A 552 0.40 -28.70 -16.17
C ASN A 552 -0.49 -29.92 -15.95
N TYR A 553 -1.69 -29.66 -15.44
CA TYR A 553 -2.64 -30.69 -15.07
C TYR A 553 -4.07 -30.27 -15.45
N SER A 554 -4.72 -31.07 -16.29
CA SER A 554 -6.09 -30.81 -16.74
C SER A 554 -7.14 -31.32 -15.76
N GLY A 555 -8.29 -30.62 -15.74
CA GLY A 555 -9.55 -31.15 -15.21
C GLY A 555 -10.22 -32.17 -16.14
N SER A 556 -11.47 -32.51 -15.83
CA SER A 556 -12.30 -33.43 -16.62
C SER A 556 -12.98 -32.79 -17.83
N GLN A 557 -13.00 -31.46 -17.91
CA GLN A 557 -13.64 -30.70 -18.98
C GLN A 557 -12.60 -29.89 -19.77
N GLU A 558 -13.05 -29.34 -20.91
CA GLU A 558 -12.26 -28.35 -21.65
C GLU A 558 -12.23 -27.06 -20.82
N GLU A 559 -11.08 -26.38 -20.83
CA GLU A 559 -10.80 -25.18 -20.04
C GLU A 559 -10.60 -25.42 -18.54
N SER A 560 -9.59 -24.79 -17.94
CA SER A 560 -9.37 -24.78 -16.49
C SER A 560 -8.58 -23.55 -16.09
N HIS A 561 -9.21 -22.65 -15.32
CA HIS A 561 -8.59 -21.43 -14.81
C HIS A 561 -8.21 -21.61 -13.34
N GLY A 562 -6.97 -21.28 -13.00
CA GLY A 562 -6.53 -21.23 -11.61
C GLY A 562 -6.88 -19.87 -11.02
N HIS A 563 -7.59 -19.83 -9.90
CA HIS A 563 -7.94 -18.57 -9.21
C HIS A 563 -6.97 -18.22 -8.09
N PHE A 564 -6.35 -19.24 -7.50
CA PHE A 564 -5.50 -19.07 -6.33
C PHE A 564 -4.40 -20.13 -6.27
N MET A 565 -3.26 -19.72 -5.71
CA MET A 565 -2.13 -20.59 -5.47
C MET A 565 -1.66 -20.47 -4.03
N LEU A 566 -1.21 -21.60 -3.48
CA LEU A 566 -0.67 -21.70 -2.14
C LEU A 566 0.66 -22.46 -2.17
N ALA A 567 1.71 -21.85 -1.65
CA ALA A 567 2.93 -22.57 -1.27
C ALA A 567 2.65 -23.34 0.02
N THR A 568 2.94 -24.63 0.04
CA THR A 568 2.55 -25.50 1.16
C THR A 568 3.73 -25.83 2.07
N SER A 569 3.44 -26.17 3.32
CA SER A 569 4.43 -26.48 4.38
C SER A 569 5.40 -27.61 4.03
N ASP A 570 5.05 -28.45 3.05
CA ASP A 570 5.88 -29.53 2.50
C ASP A 570 6.75 -29.09 1.31
N ASN A 571 6.95 -27.77 1.12
CA ASN A 571 7.62 -27.13 -0.04
C ASN A 571 6.96 -27.38 -1.40
N GLY A 572 5.79 -28.01 -1.46
CA GLY A 572 5.01 -28.15 -2.68
C GLY A 572 4.06 -26.98 -2.93
N PHE A 573 3.15 -27.18 -3.88
CA PHE A 573 2.22 -26.13 -4.31
C PHE A 573 0.82 -26.68 -4.53
N LEU A 574 -0.20 -25.91 -4.11
CA LEU A 574 -1.60 -26.19 -4.34
C LEU A 574 -2.17 -25.09 -5.25
N GLN A 575 -2.89 -25.48 -6.30
CA GLN A 575 -3.67 -24.56 -7.13
C GLN A 575 -5.15 -24.91 -7.04
N VAL A 576 -5.98 -23.87 -6.92
CA VAL A 576 -7.44 -23.95 -6.78
C VAL A 576 -8.08 -23.05 -7.83
N GLY A 577 -9.19 -23.50 -8.39
CA GLY A 577 -9.93 -22.80 -9.44
C GLY A 577 -11.07 -23.68 -9.92
N GLU A 578 -11.32 -23.67 -11.21
CA GLU A 578 -12.37 -24.46 -11.85
C GLU A 578 -11.91 -25.19 -13.12
N THR A 579 -12.79 -26.05 -13.61
CA THR A 579 -12.68 -26.69 -14.92
C THR A 579 -14.03 -26.75 -15.60
N GLY A 580 -14.06 -26.50 -16.91
CA GLY A 580 -15.29 -26.36 -17.68
C GLY A 580 -15.90 -24.96 -17.56
N PHE A 581 -16.93 -24.70 -18.35
CA PHE A 581 -17.55 -23.37 -18.44
C PHE A 581 -18.81 -23.26 -17.57
N ILE A 582 -18.97 -22.12 -16.90
CA ILE A 582 -20.25 -21.70 -16.33
C ILE A 582 -21.22 -21.25 -17.44
N PRO A 583 -22.55 -21.44 -17.26
CA PRO A 583 -23.22 -22.14 -16.16
C PRO A 583 -23.39 -23.65 -16.41
N VAL A 584 -22.75 -24.20 -17.45
CA VAL A 584 -23.15 -25.49 -18.05
C VAL A 584 -22.54 -26.69 -17.32
N GLY A 585 -21.35 -26.56 -16.73
CA GLY A 585 -20.68 -27.71 -16.14
C GLY A 585 -19.41 -27.43 -15.35
N ALA A 586 -19.16 -26.19 -14.92
CA ALA A 586 -17.98 -25.87 -14.14
C ALA A 586 -17.92 -26.72 -12.86
N LYS A 587 -16.73 -27.19 -12.51
CA LYS A 587 -16.42 -27.90 -11.27
C LYS A 587 -15.24 -27.23 -10.60
N ILE A 588 -15.21 -27.21 -9.27
CA ILE A 588 -14.02 -26.83 -8.51
C ILE A 588 -12.92 -27.82 -8.83
N LEU A 589 -11.76 -27.34 -9.27
CA LEU A 589 -10.56 -28.14 -9.51
C LEU A 589 -9.50 -27.78 -8.46
N VAL A 590 -8.92 -28.80 -7.84
CA VAL A 590 -7.81 -28.65 -6.89
C VAL A 590 -6.69 -29.59 -7.30
N VAL A 591 -5.48 -29.04 -7.46
CA VAL A 591 -4.28 -29.79 -7.87
C VAL A 591 -3.16 -29.53 -6.87
N LYS A 592 -2.60 -30.60 -6.32
CA LYS A 592 -1.43 -30.56 -5.43
C LYS A 592 -0.23 -31.18 -6.12
N VAL A 593 0.89 -30.46 -6.11
CA VAL A 593 2.18 -30.91 -6.61
C VAL A 593 3.25 -30.86 -5.51
N ASP A 594 4.35 -31.58 -5.72
CA ASP A 594 5.58 -31.42 -4.92
C ASP A 594 6.41 -30.22 -5.39
N GLU A 595 7.54 -29.97 -4.73
CA GLU A 595 8.48 -28.87 -5.03
C GLU A 595 9.02 -28.87 -6.47
N ASN A 596 9.00 -30.04 -7.13
CA ASN A 596 9.50 -30.26 -8.49
C ASN A 596 8.37 -30.25 -9.53
N GLY A 597 7.14 -29.95 -9.10
CA GLY A 597 5.95 -29.92 -9.94
C GLY A 597 5.35 -31.28 -10.23
N SER A 598 5.79 -32.36 -9.57
CA SER A 598 5.21 -33.70 -9.76
C SER A 598 3.85 -33.80 -9.09
N LEU A 599 2.86 -34.37 -9.79
CA LEU A 599 1.51 -34.55 -9.27
C LEU A 599 1.49 -35.46 -8.04
N LEU A 600 1.00 -34.94 -6.91
CA LEU A 600 0.69 -35.74 -5.74
C LEU A 600 -0.76 -36.24 -5.80
N TRP A 601 -1.70 -35.32 -5.99
CA TRP A 601 -3.11 -35.65 -6.22
C TRP A 601 -3.84 -34.51 -6.92
N ARG A 602 -4.99 -34.86 -7.52
CA ARG A 602 -5.94 -33.91 -8.10
C ARG A 602 -7.37 -34.33 -7.79
N LYS A 603 -8.25 -33.36 -7.60
CA LYS A 603 -9.65 -33.59 -7.26
C LYS A 603 -10.55 -32.57 -7.93
N GLU A 604 -11.77 -33.02 -8.22
CA GLU A 604 -12.85 -32.18 -8.68
C GLU A 604 -14.02 -32.27 -7.71
N PHE A 605 -14.67 -31.13 -7.49
CA PHE A 605 -15.82 -31.03 -6.61
C PHE A 605 -16.97 -30.27 -7.28
N GLY A 606 -18.20 -30.67 -6.96
CA GLY A 606 -19.40 -30.14 -7.60
C GLY A 606 -20.00 -31.08 -8.65
N SER A 607 -21.28 -30.86 -8.94
CA SER A 607 -21.99 -31.46 -10.08
C SER A 607 -21.86 -30.57 -11.32
N LEU A 608 -22.55 -30.90 -12.42
CA LEU A 608 -22.68 -29.97 -13.54
C LEU A 608 -23.44 -28.72 -13.07
N GLY A 609 -22.86 -27.53 -13.23
CA GLY A 609 -23.47 -26.28 -12.80
C GLY A 609 -22.46 -25.14 -12.68
N HIS A 610 -22.63 -24.32 -11.64
CA HIS A 610 -21.78 -23.17 -11.31
C HIS A 610 -20.95 -23.50 -10.07
N ASN A 611 -19.71 -23.97 -10.25
CA ASN A 611 -18.86 -24.38 -9.14
C ASN A 611 -17.44 -23.85 -9.36
N LEU A 612 -17.00 -22.95 -8.49
CA LEU A 612 -15.74 -22.20 -8.59
C LEU A 612 -14.99 -22.37 -7.27
N GLY A 613 -13.71 -22.71 -7.33
CA GLY A 613 -12.82 -22.66 -6.16
C GLY A 613 -12.05 -21.35 -6.21
N ASN A 614 -12.08 -20.57 -5.14
CA ASN A 614 -11.60 -19.19 -5.21
C ASN A 614 -10.37 -18.94 -4.34
N SER A 615 -10.23 -19.65 -3.22
CA SER A 615 -9.05 -19.55 -2.36
C SER A 615 -8.87 -20.80 -1.49
N ALA A 616 -7.70 -20.95 -0.89
CA ALA A 616 -7.41 -22.00 0.06
C ALA A 616 -6.46 -21.57 1.17
N VAL A 617 -6.61 -22.23 2.34
CA VAL A 617 -5.71 -22.10 3.49
C VAL A 617 -5.20 -23.49 3.87
N GLU A 618 -3.91 -23.57 4.21
CA GLU A 618 -3.33 -24.76 4.82
C GLU A 618 -3.40 -24.67 6.34
N THR A 619 -3.88 -25.75 6.96
CA THR A 619 -3.78 -26.01 8.39
C THR A 619 -2.90 -27.23 8.60
N ASP A 620 -2.48 -27.48 9.85
CA ASP A 620 -1.64 -28.65 10.19
C ASP A 620 -2.22 -29.97 9.63
N ASP A 621 -3.55 -30.14 9.69
CA ASP A 621 -4.23 -31.39 9.37
C ASP A 621 -4.90 -31.44 7.99
N ALA A 622 -5.11 -30.30 7.32
CA ALA A 622 -5.91 -30.23 6.10
C ALA A 622 -5.63 -29.00 5.22
N TYR A 623 -6.08 -29.09 3.96
CA TYR A 623 -6.33 -27.92 3.12
C TYR A 623 -7.80 -27.53 3.21
N TRP A 624 -8.07 -26.25 3.45
CA TRP A 624 -9.41 -25.68 3.44
C TRP A 624 -9.61 -24.89 2.16
N VAL A 625 -10.61 -25.24 1.36
CA VAL A 625 -10.90 -24.61 0.06
C VAL A 625 -12.26 -23.94 0.13
N VAL A 626 -12.33 -22.71 -0.35
CA VAL A 626 -13.57 -21.91 -0.42
C VAL A 626 -13.93 -21.53 -1.85
N GLY A 627 -15.16 -21.10 -2.06
CA GLY A 627 -15.66 -20.64 -3.35
C GLY A 627 -17.17 -20.72 -3.43
N SER A 628 -17.68 -21.10 -4.59
CA SER A 628 -19.11 -21.32 -4.86
C SER A 628 -19.39 -22.73 -5.34
N LYS A 629 -20.52 -23.31 -4.93
CA LYS A 629 -21.00 -24.62 -5.37
C LYS A 629 -22.50 -24.53 -5.63
N ASP A 630 -22.87 -24.59 -6.90
CA ASP A 630 -24.21 -24.34 -7.42
C ASP A 630 -24.81 -22.98 -6.98
N GLN A 631 -23.98 -21.93 -7.01
CA GLN A 631 -24.29 -20.53 -6.62
C GLN A 631 -24.45 -20.27 -5.11
N ASP A 632 -24.13 -21.23 -4.26
CA ASP A 632 -24.04 -21.04 -2.82
C ASP A 632 -22.58 -21.15 -2.35
N SER A 633 -22.19 -20.40 -1.33
CA SER A 633 -20.86 -20.44 -0.74
C SER A 633 -20.51 -21.82 -0.21
N VAL A 634 -19.28 -22.28 -0.46
CA VAL A 634 -18.80 -23.59 -0.02
C VAL A 634 -17.52 -23.48 0.80
N VAL A 635 -17.40 -24.35 1.80
CA VAL A 635 -16.16 -24.62 2.54
C VAL A 635 -15.89 -26.12 2.50
N LEU A 636 -14.78 -26.50 1.88
CA LEU A 636 -14.29 -27.87 1.79
C LEU A 636 -13.07 -28.04 2.69
N LYS A 637 -13.08 -29.04 3.58
CA LYS A 637 -11.86 -29.52 4.25
C LYS A 637 -11.36 -30.75 3.52
N LEU A 638 -10.12 -30.73 3.06
CA LEU A 638 -9.50 -31.79 2.26
C LEU A 638 -8.32 -32.40 3.00
N ASP A 639 -8.22 -33.73 2.98
CA ASP A 639 -7.07 -34.46 3.49
C ASP A 639 -5.79 -34.09 2.70
N LYS A 640 -4.71 -33.69 3.40
CA LYS A 640 -3.48 -33.19 2.76
C LYS A 640 -2.81 -34.18 1.80
N HIS A 641 -2.92 -35.47 2.10
CA HIS A 641 -2.19 -36.52 1.36
C HIS A 641 -2.98 -37.06 0.16
N THR A 642 -4.31 -37.07 0.26
CA THR A 642 -5.16 -37.73 -0.73
C THR A 642 -6.10 -36.77 -1.47
N GLY A 643 -6.28 -35.55 -0.96
CA GLY A 643 -7.28 -34.58 -1.42
C GLY A 643 -8.73 -35.01 -1.16
N ASN A 644 -8.96 -36.09 -0.41
CA ASN A 644 -10.33 -36.55 -0.16
C ASN A 644 -11.07 -35.56 0.75
N ILE A 645 -12.37 -35.39 0.50
CA ILE A 645 -13.26 -34.57 1.33
C ILE A 645 -13.31 -35.17 2.74
N LEU A 646 -12.94 -34.34 3.72
CA LEU A 646 -13.20 -34.53 5.15
C LEU A 646 -14.46 -33.78 5.57
N ILE A 647 -14.67 -32.57 5.03
CA ILE A 647 -15.83 -31.71 5.27
C ILE A 647 -16.28 -31.10 3.95
N ASP A 648 -17.60 -31.07 3.71
CA ASP A 648 -18.25 -30.41 2.57
C ASP A 648 -19.45 -29.63 3.15
N ARG A 649 -19.29 -28.32 3.30
CA ARG A 649 -20.31 -27.43 3.85
C ARG A 649 -20.70 -26.40 2.80
N ILE A 650 -22.00 -26.23 2.62
CA ILE A 650 -22.59 -25.22 1.76
C ILE A 650 -23.41 -24.28 2.64
N PHE A 651 -23.30 -22.97 2.41
CA PHE A 651 -24.02 -21.93 3.10
C PHE A 651 -24.69 -21.02 2.08
N ASP A 652 -25.91 -20.60 2.37
CA ASP A 652 -26.61 -19.52 1.65
C ASP A 652 -26.32 -18.23 2.43
N LEU A 653 -25.49 -17.36 1.86
CA LEU A 653 -25.21 -16.00 2.36
C LEU A 653 -26.18 -14.97 1.75
N GLY A 654 -26.85 -15.35 0.66
CA GLY A 654 -28.01 -14.68 0.10
C GLY A 654 -27.99 -14.65 -1.43
N GLY A 655 -28.98 -15.28 -2.05
CA GLY A 655 -29.15 -15.19 -3.50
C GLY A 655 -28.17 -16.10 -4.23
N SER A 656 -27.32 -15.53 -5.09
CA SER A 656 -26.14 -16.22 -5.60
C SER A 656 -24.92 -15.60 -4.92
N ASP A 657 -24.13 -16.43 -4.27
CA ASP A 657 -23.07 -16.05 -3.35
C ASP A 657 -21.84 -16.97 -3.41
N ALA A 658 -20.73 -16.44 -2.94
CA ALA A 658 -19.45 -17.13 -2.84
C ALA A 658 -18.60 -16.52 -1.72
N ILE A 659 -17.69 -17.34 -1.18
CA ILE A 659 -16.55 -16.85 -0.39
C ILE A 659 -15.34 -16.82 -1.34
N GLU A 660 -14.79 -15.63 -1.56
CA GLU A 660 -13.65 -15.39 -2.46
C GLU A 660 -12.32 -15.71 -1.80
N ALA A 661 -12.11 -15.19 -0.60
CA ALA A 661 -10.88 -15.39 0.16
C ALA A 661 -11.17 -15.84 1.59
N LEU A 662 -10.24 -16.63 2.15
CA LEU A 662 -10.30 -17.14 3.50
C LEU A 662 -8.92 -16.99 4.15
N ILE A 663 -8.88 -16.60 5.41
CA ILE A 663 -7.70 -16.65 6.27
C ILE A 663 -7.99 -17.46 7.54
N GLN A 664 -6.96 -18.11 8.07
CA GLN A 664 -7.02 -18.69 9.40
C GLN A 664 -6.76 -17.60 10.45
N THR A 665 -7.51 -17.63 11.54
CA THR A 665 -7.34 -16.73 12.69
C THR A 665 -7.30 -17.58 13.97
N PRO A 666 -6.85 -17.03 15.11
CA PRO A 666 -6.93 -17.74 16.38
C PRO A 666 -8.35 -18.20 16.76
N ARG A 667 -9.39 -17.52 16.23
CA ARG A 667 -10.81 -17.82 16.52
C ARG A 667 -11.46 -18.79 15.52
N GLY A 668 -10.72 -19.27 14.52
CA GLY A 668 -11.23 -20.13 13.45
C GLY A 668 -10.79 -19.62 12.08
N PHE A 669 -11.77 -19.29 11.24
CA PHE A 669 -11.49 -18.70 9.93
C PHE A 669 -12.33 -17.44 9.71
N THR A 670 -11.76 -16.50 8.97
CA THR A 670 -12.46 -15.30 8.52
C THR A 670 -12.34 -15.24 7.02
N GLY A 671 -13.46 -15.01 6.33
CA GLY A 671 -13.49 -14.93 4.88
C GLY A 671 -14.26 -13.73 4.38
N VAL A 672 -14.06 -13.41 3.12
CA VAL A 672 -14.77 -12.34 2.41
C VAL A 672 -15.28 -12.87 1.08
N GLY A 673 -16.33 -12.25 0.56
CA GLY A 673 -16.91 -12.62 -0.71
C GLY A 673 -18.07 -11.73 -1.10
N TYR A 674 -19.03 -12.27 -1.82
CA TYR A 674 -20.21 -11.55 -2.28
C TYR A 674 -21.50 -12.33 -2.07
N ARG A 675 -22.62 -11.61 -2.14
CA ARG A 675 -23.97 -12.16 -2.20
C ARG A 675 -24.87 -11.35 -3.12
N TYR A 676 -25.99 -11.93 -3.54
CA TYR A 676 -26.93 -11.34 -4.50
C TYR A 676 -26.24 -10.89 -5.80
N ALA A 677 -25.41 -11.77 -6.35
CA ALA A 677 -24.81 -11.61 -7.66
C ALA A 677 -25.78 -11.07 -8.71
N VAL A 678 -25.36 -10.01 -9.39
CA VAL A 678 -26.04 -9.38 -10.52
C VAL A 678 -25.73 -10.13 -11.80
N ASP A 679 -24.47 -10.51 -12.02
CA ASP A 679 -24.04 -11.37 -13.14
C ASP A 679 -23.61 -12.76 -12.66
N THR A 680 -24.56 -13.68 -12.56
CA THR A 680 -24.32 -15.05 -12.09
C THR A 680 -23.55 -15.94 -13.08
N ASN A 681 -23.09 -15.40 -14.22
CA ASN A 681 -22.29 -16.15 -15.20
C ASN A 681 -20.91 -15.53 -15.40
N ASN A 682 -20.46 -14.67 -14.49
CA ASN A 682 -19.09 -14.18 -14.46
C ASN A 682 -18.25 -15.07 -13.53
N THR A 683 -17.06 -15.46 -13.98
CA THR A 683 -16.14 -16.33 -13.23
C THR A 683 -15.33 -15.54 -12.19
N PHE A 684 -14.94 -14.31 -12.51
CA PHE A 684 -13.86 -13.59 -11.81
C PHE A 684 -14.34 -12.43 -10.98
N PHE A 685 -15.36 -11.69 -11.43
CA PHE A 685 -15.94 -10.64 -10.63
C PHE A 685 -17.43 -10.59 -10.84
N THR A 686 -18.14 -10.89 -9.76
CA THR A 686 -19.59 -10.83 -9.78
C THR A 686 -20.03 -9.56 -9.07
N GLU A 687 -20.56 -8.59 -9.82
CA GLU A 687 -21.23 -7.41 -9.24
C GLU A 687 -22.29 -7.89 -8.23
N GLY A 688 -22.31 -7.38 -7.00
CA GLY A 688 -23.17 -7.91 -5.95
C GLY A 688 -23.18 -7.05 -4.69
N LYS A 689 -23.16 -7.70 -3.53
CA LYS A 689 -22.94 -7.06 -2.23
C LYS A 689 -21.86 -7.81 -1.46
N GLY A 690 -20.81 -7.10 -1.07
CA GLY A 690 -19.75 -7.66 -0.26
C GLY A 690 -20.26 -8.20 1.08
N VAL A 691 -19.68 -9.31 1.52
CA VAL A 691 -19.95 -9.91 2.83
C VAL A 691 -18.65 -10.41 3.46
N MET A 692 -18.50 -10.20 4.76
CA MET A 692 -17.45 -10.80 5.57
C MET A 692 -18.08 -11.89 6.44
N VAL A 693 -17.48 -13.08 6.48
CA VAL A 693 -18.02 -14.26 7.16
C VAL A 693 -17.01 -14.80 8.17
N PHE A 694 -17.50 -15.19 9.34
CA PHE A 694 -16.69 -15.75 10.42
C PHE A 694 -17.09 -17.20 10.62
N LEU A 695 -16.11 -18.08 10.66
CA LEU A 695 -16.26 -19.52 10.82
C LEU A 695 -15.46 -20.00 12.04
N ASP A 696 -15.95 -21.04 12.72
CA ASP A 696 -15.16 -21.72 13.74
C ASP A 696 -14.06 -22.62 13.13
N HIS A 697 -13.21 -23.21 13.96
CA HIS A 697 -12.16 -24.15 13.55
C HIS A 697 -12.66 -25.41 12.85
N GLN A 698 -13.96 -25.69 12.89
CA GLN A 698 -14.58 -26.79 12.14
C GLN A 698 -15.22 -26.30 10.83
N GLY A 699 -15.14 -25.01 10.52
CA GLY A 699 -15.73 -24.37 9.36
C GLY A 699 -17.24 -24.16 9.49
N ASN A 700 -17.83 -24.20 10.69
CA ASN A 700 -19.22 -23.79 10.87
C ASN A 700 -19.30 -22.26 10.93
N LYS A 701 -20.30 -21.69 10.24
CA LYS A 701 -20.57 -20.25 10.30
C LYS A 701 -20.98 -19.80 11.70
N LEU A 702 -20.23 -18.84 12.24
CA LEU A 702 -20.47 -18.17 13.51
C LEU A 702 -21.33 -16.91 13.32
N ASN A 703 -20.89 -16.01 12.42
CA ASN A 703 -21.56 -14.76 12.12
C ASN A 703 -21.17 -14.24 10.73
N GLU A 704 -21.80 -13.16 10.28
CA GLU A 704 -21.46 -12.40 9.08
C GLU A 704 -21.62 -10.89 9.30
N ILE A 705 -20.91 -10.09 8.51
CA ILE A 705 -21.02 -8.63 8.46
C ILE A 705 -21.32 -8.22 7.03
N ASP A 706 -22.34 -7.36 6.88
CA ASP A 706 -22.67 -6.75 5.60
C ASP A 706 -21.71 -5.60 5.30
N ILE A 707 -20.88 -5.78 4.28
CA ILE A 707 -19.97 -4.74 3.77
C ILE A 707 -20.44 -4.20 2.41
N GLY A 708 -21.65 -4.55 1.97
CA GLY A 708 -22.24 -4.19 0.68
C GLY A 708 -22.53 -2.69 0.48
N ASN A 709 -22.42 -1.89 1.54
CA ASN A 709 -22.46 -0.42 1.43
C ASN A 709 -21.13 0.17 0.96
N TYR A 710 -20.05 -0.61 1.02
CA TYR A 710 -18.70 -0.18 0.65
C TYR A 710 -18.21 -0.94 -0.57
N LEU A 711 -18.39 -2.28 -0.58
CA LEU A 711 -17.87 -3.15 -1.62
C LEU A 711 -18.98 -3.91 -2.36
N ALA A 712 -18.89 -4.00 -3.68
CA ALA A 712 -19.73 -4.89 -4.47
C ALA A 712 -19.35 -6.37 -4.26
N HIS A 713 -18.07 -6.62 -3.99
CA HIS A 713 -17.53 -7.92 -3.56
C HIS A 713 -16.32 -7.68 -2.66
N GLY A 714 -16.04 -8.55 -1.69
CA GLY A 714 -14.73 -8.61 -1.04
C GLY A 714 -13.90 -9.70 -1.70
N TYR A 715 -12.73 -9.37 -2.25
CA TYR A 715 -11.92 -10.27 -3.06
C TYR A 715 -10.70 -10.82 -2.31
N ARG A 716 -10.05 -10.00 -1.48
CA ARG A 716 -8.91 -10.41 -0.64
C ARG A 716 -9.14 -9.99 0.80
N ILE A 717 -8.61 -10.79 1.73
CA ILE A 717 -8.59 -10.49 3.15
C ILE A 717 -7.27 -10.97 3.75
N GLU A 718 -6.69 -10.15 4.61
CA GLU A 718 -5.57 -10.52 5.46
C GLU A 718 -5.73 -9.97 6.86
N GLN A 719 -5.09 -10.62 7.83
CA GLN A 719 -4.98 -10.10 9.19
C GLN A 719 -3.55 -9.61 9.40
N TYR A 720 -3.40 -8.33 9.74
CA TYR A 720 -2.12 -7.75 10.14
C TYR A 720 -2.28 -7.12 11.52
N ASN A 721 -1.45 -7.56 12.48
CA ASN A 721 -1.56 -7.22 13.89
C ASN A 721 -3.00 -7.44 14.42
N ASN A 722 -3.61 -6.37 14.93
CA ASN A 722 -4.95 -6.36 15.50
C ASN A 722 -6.01 -5.82 14.52
N ALA A 723 -5.83 -6.01 13.21
CA ALA A 723 -6.78 -5.56 12.20
C ALA A 723 -6.99 -6.57 11.07
N TYR A 724 -8.19 -6.56 10.51
CA TYR A 724 -8.48 -7.18 9.21
C TYR A 724 -8.44 -6.12 8.12
N ILE A 725 -7.68 -6.38 7.07
CA ILE A 725 -7.66 -5.58 5.84
C ILE A 725 -8.45 -6.34 4.78
N VAL A 726 -9.40 -5.67 4.14
CA VAL A 726 -10.26 -6.27 3.12
C VAL A 726 -10.20 -5.41 1.86
N ALA A 727 -9.87 -6.03 0.73
CA ALA A 727 -9.84 -5.38 -0.57
C ALA A 727 -10.83 -6.02 -1.54
N GLY A 728 -11.29 -5.25 -2.51
CA GLY A 728 -12.18 -5.68 -3.59
C GLY A 728 -12.61 -4.50 -4.43
N LEU A 729 -13.78 -4.59 -5.04
CA LEU A 729 -14.37 -3.48 -5.82
C LEU A 729 -15.35 -2.65 -5.01
N THR A 730 -15.39 -1.35 -5.27
CA THR A 730 -16.42 -0.43 -4.75
C THR A 730 -17.84 -0.90 -5.05
N GLN A 731 -18.84 -0.29 -4.39
CA GLN A 731 -20.24 -0.66 -4.53
C GLN A 731 -20.78 -0.63 -5.98
N ASP A 732 -20.25 0.24 -6.83
CA ASP A 732 -20.57 0.34 -8.26
C ASP A 732 -19.68 -0.53 -9.16
N ALA A 733 -18.80 -1.33 -8.56
CA ALA A 733 -17.84 -2.20 -9.20
C ALA A 733 -16.91 -1.47 -10.19
N GLN A 734 -16.58 -0.21 -9.90
CA GLN A 734 -15.75 0.60 -10.79
C GLN A 734 -14.35 0.83 -10.26
N ASP A 735 -14.14 0.93 -8.94
CA ASP A 735 -12.84 1.32 -8.37
C ASP A 735 -12.38 0.31 -7.32
N TYR A 736 -11.11 0.43 -6.89
CA TYR A 736 -10.59 -0.36 -5.79
C TYR A 736 -11.25 0.13 -4.50
N GLY A 737 -11.80 -0.79 -3.73
CA GLY A 737 -12.28 -0.53 -2.38
C GLY A 737 -11.38 -1.22 -1.36
N LEU A 738 -10.94 -0.48 -0.34
CA LEU A 738 -10.10 -0.98 0.74
C LEU A 738 -10.73 -0.63 2.09
N LEU A 739 -10.88 -1.63 2.95
CA LEU A 739 -11.47 -1.49 4.28
C LEU A 739 -10.51 -1.99 5.35
N LYS A 740 -10.52 -1.32 6.51
CA LYS A 740 -9.86 -1.80 7.72
C LYS A 740 -10.87 -2.00 8.84
N PHE A 741 -10.84 -3.17 9.46
CA PHE A 741 -11.63 -3.51 10.65
C PHE A 741 -10.71 -3.82 11.83
N ASP A 742 -11.15 -3.53 13.05
CA ASP A 742 -10.52 -4.05 14.27
C ASP A 742 -10.93 -5.52 14.54
N LEU A 743 -10.32 -6.17 15.54
CA LEU A 743 -10.65 -7.55 15.93
C LEU A 743 -12.01 -7.70 16.64
N GLU A 744 -12.65 -6.58 17.00
CA GLU A 744 -14.04 -6.48 17.46
C GLU A 744 -15.02 -6.33 16.28
N ASN A 745 -14.50 -6.39 15.05
CA ASN A 745 -15.18 -6.28 13.78
C ASN A 745 -15.90 -4.93 13.57
N GLN A 746 -15.37 -3.85 14.14
CA GLN A 746 -15.78 -2.48 13.83
C GLN A 746 -14.96 -1.93 12.68
N LEU A 747 -15.63 -1.24 11.76
CA LEU A 747 -14.95 -0.55 10.65
C LEU A 747 -14.15 0.63 11.22
N VAL A 748 -12.84 0.62 10.99
CA VAL A 748 -11.92 1.70 11.35
C VAL A 748 -11.94 2.77 10.27
N TRP A 749 -11.70 2.38 9.02
CA TRP A 749 -11.76 3.28 7.86
C TRP A 749 -12.12 2.53 6.57
N SER A 750 -12.55 3.28 5.56
CA SER A 750 -12.81 2.80 4.19
C SER A 750 -12.22 3.78 3.18
N LYS A 751 -11.52 3.27 2.16
CA LYS A 751 -10.87 4.06 1.11
C LYS A 751 -11.33 3.58 -0.26
N VAL A 752 -11.35 4.52 -1.20
CA VAL A 752 -11.60 4.29 -2.63
C VAL A 752 -10.36 4.74 -3.38
N ILE A 753 -9.84 3.87 -4.23
CA ILE A 753 -8.62 4.12 -5.01
C ILE A 753 -8.94 3.80 -6.47
N GLY A 754 -8.73 4.74 -7.37
CA GLY A 754 -9.13 4.61 -8.77
C GLY A 754 -9.24 5.96 -9.46
N GLY A 755 -9.72 5.95 -10.71
CA GLY A 755 -9.75 7.10 -11.59
C GLY A 755 -11.13 7.39 -12.17
N ALA A 756 -11.14 7.81 -13.44
CA ALA A 756 -12.37 8.25 -14.11
C ALA A 756 -13.11 7.11 -14.84
N ASN A 757 -12.45 5.98 -15.04
CA ASN A 757 -12.96 4.78 -15.71
C ASN A 757 -12.77 3.59 -14.77
N SER A 758 -13.09 2.38 -15.24
CA SER A 758 -13.01 1.17 -14.42
C SER A 758 -11.56 0.82 -14.03
N ASP A 759 -11.37 0.54 -12.75
CA ASP A 759 -10.17 0.13 -12.05
C ASP A 759 -10.53 -1.10 -11.21
N HIS A 760 -10.10 -2.30 -11.64
CA HIS A 760 -10.44 -3.54 -10.95
C HIS A 760 -9.32 -4.11 -10.08
N ASN A 761 -9.62 -4.37 -8.80
CA ASN A 761 -8.69 -4.96 -7.83
C ASN A 761 -8.93 -6.46 -7.65
N PHE A 762 -7.87 -7.25 -7.81
CA PHE A 762 -7.90 -8.70 -7.64
C PHE A 762 -6.83 -9.22 -6.67
N ALA A 763 -5.85 -8.39 -6.34
CA ALA A 763 -4.70 -8.81 -5.56
C ALA A 763 -4.45 -7.87 -4.39
N MET A 764 -4.02 -8.47 -3.28
CA MET A 764 -3.58 -7.78 -2.07
C MET A 764 -2.51 -8.63 -1.40
N ASP A 765 -1.48 -7.97 -0.86
CA ASP A 765 -0.50 -8.54 0.06
C ASP A 765 -0.05 -7.45 1.05
N ILE A 766 0.40 -7.85 2.24
CA ILE A 766 0.87 -6.92 3.29
C ILE A 766 2.31 -7.26 3.63
N SER A 767 3.21 -6.27 3.53
CA SER A 767 4.61 -6.46 3.91
C SER A 767 4.80 -6.53 5.43
N ASP A 768 5.95 -7.05 5.88
CA ASP A 768 6.26 -7.21 7.31
C ASP A 768 6.18 -5.88 8.10
N ASP A 769 6.54 -4.76 7.46
CA ASP A 769 6.44 -3.37 7.99
C ASP A 769 5.04 -2.76 7.87
N GLY A 770 4.06 -3.51 7.38
CA GLY A 770 2.65 -3.15 7.39
C GLY A 770 2.18 -2.33 6.19
N PHE A 771 2.98 -2.12 5.14
CA PHE A 771 2.42 -1.50 3.93
C PHE A 771 1.50 -2.47 3.19
N ILE A 772 0.38 -1.95 2.71
CA ILE A 772 -0.62 -2.71 1.96
C ILE A 772 -0.36 -2.48 0.47
N TYR A 773 -0.24 -3.56 -0.29
CA TYR A 773 -0.06 -3.51 -1.74
C TYR A 773 -1.31 -4.07 -2.40
N LEU A 774 -1.78 -3.37 -3.42
CA LEU A 774 -2.96 -3.75 -4.20
C LEU A 774 -2.58 -3.84 -5.67
N SER A 775 -3.16 -4.81 -6.39
CA SER A 775 -2.96 -4.88 -7.84
C SER A 775 -4.19 -5.43 -8.57
N GLY A 776 -4.23 -5.11 -9.85
CA GLY A 776 -5.24 -5.53 -10.81
C GLY A 776 -5.04 -4.76 -12.10
N HIS A 777 -6.11 -4.28 -12.73
CA HIS A 777 -6.01 -3.60 -14.03
C HIS A 777 -6.93 -2.37 -14.14
N THR A 778 -6.62 -1.46 -15.06
CA THR A 778 -7.23 -0.13 -15.16
C THR A 778 -7.55 0.27 -16.61
N LEU A 779 -8.64 1.00 -16.80
CA LEU A 779 -8.96 1.81 -17.98
C LEU A 779 -8.78 3.32 -17.72
N SER A 780 -8.38 3.70 -16.50
CA SER A 780 -8.24 5.08 -16.07
C SER A 780 -6.90 5.66 -16.53
N GLY A 781 -6.93 6.56 -17.51
CA GLY A 781 -5.74 7.28 -17.99
C GLY A 781 -4.82 6.45 -18.90
N VAL A 782 -5.34 5.36 -19.46
CA VAL A 782 -4.65 4.44 -20.37
C VAL A 782 -5.50 4.15 -21.61
N ASP A 783 -4.90 3.58 -22.65
CA ASP A 783 -5.56 3.37 -23.96
C ASP A 783 -6.49 2.15 -23.97
N ASN A 784 -6.17 1.13 -23.18
CA ASN A 784 -6.96 -0.07 -22.92
C ASN A 784 -6.56 -0.63 -21.54
N TRP A 785 -6.91 -1.88 -21.20
CA TRP A 785 -6.55 -2.48 -19.91
C TRP A 785 -5.03 -2.56 -19.74
N ASP A 786 -4.51 -1.75 -18.83
CA ASP A 786 -3.14 -1.84 -18.31
C ASP A 786 -3.17 -2.39 -16.89
N THR A 787 -2.07 -3.00 -16.43
CA THR A 787 -1.93 -3.35 -15.01
C THR A 787 -1.96 -2.09 -14.14
N TYR A 788 -2.51 -2.18 -12.93
CA TYR A 788 -2.57 -1.08 -11.96
C TYR A 788 -2.15 -1.62 -10.59
N THR A 789 -1.07 -1.06 -10.03
CA THR A 789 -0.50 -1.47 -8.75
C THR A 789 -0.36 -0.26 -7.84
N VAL A 790 -0.75 -0.40 -6.58
CA VAL A 790 -0.81 0.68 -5.60
C VAL A 790 -0.16 0.24 -4.29
N LYS A 791 0.63 1.11 -3.68
CA LYS A 791 1.10 0.97 -2.30
C LYS A 791 0.37 1.95 -1.39
N VAL A 792 -0.09 1.45 -0.25
CA VAL A 792 -0.90 2.16 0.73
C VAL A 792 -0.29 1.96 2.12
N ASP A 793 -0.36 2.98 2.97
CA ASP A 793 0.02 2.86 4.38
C ASP A 793 -1.12 2.30 5.28
N GLN A 794 -0.86 2.17 6.57
CA GLN A 794 -1.82 1.65 7.55
C GLN A 794 -2.99 2.60 7.88
N SER A 795 -2.89 3.87 7.49
CA SER A 795 -3.94 4.90 7.55
C SER A 795 -4.84 4.87 6.30
N GLY A 796 -4.43 4.11 5.29
CA GLY A 796 -5.13 3.96 4.02
C GLY A 796 -4.79 5.06 3.01
N ASP A 797 -3.68 5.77 3.20
CA ASP A 797 -3.21 6.80 2.27
C ASP A 797 -2.29 6.20 1.21
N VAL A 798 -2.50 6.62 -0.04
CA VAL A 798 -1.76 6.10 -1.20
C VAL A 798 -0.39 6.76 -1.23
N LEU A 799 0.66 5.94 -1.17
CA LEU A 799 2.05 6.40 -1.22
C LEU A 799 2.56 6.48 -2.67
N TRP A 800 2.23 5.48 -3.47
CA TRP A 800 2.48 5.50 -4.90
C TRP A 800 1.51 4.60 -5.67
N GLU A 801 1.37 4.91 -6.95
CA GLU A 801 0.66 4.09 -7.92
C GLU A 801 1.47 3.93 -9.22
N LYS A 802 1.27 2.80 -9.90
CA LYS A 802 1.94 2.45 -11.16
C LYS A 802 0.97 1.79 -12.12
N LYS A 803 1.06 2.18 -13.39
CA LYS A 803 0.29 1.63 -14.50
C LYS A 803 1.24 1.13 -15.57
N LEU A 804 1.13 -0.13 -15.97
CA LEU A 804 1.99 -0.72 -17.00
C LEU A 804 1.21 -1.60 -17.97
N GLY A 805 1.34 -1.28 -19.25
CA GLY A 805 0.93 -2.13 -20.35
C GLY A 805 2.04 -3.04 -20.87
N ASN A 806 1.68 -3.79 -21.90
CA ASN A 806 2.48 -4.83 -22.54
C ASN A 806 3.86 -4.34 -23.05
N PRO A 807 4.97 -5.05 -22.72
CA PRO A 807 6.32 -4.65 -23.14
C PRO A 807 6.69 -5.03 -24.56
N ARG A 808 5.83 -5.72 -25.32
CA ARG A 808 6.14 -6.29 -26.64
C ARG A 808 6.02 -5.27 -27.77
N GLY A 809 5.53 -4.06 -27.50
CA GLY A 809 5.53 -2.93 -28.44
C GLY A 809 4.44 -2.98 -29.50
N PHE A 810 3.29 -3.58 -29.18
CA PHE A 810 2.09 -3.52 -30.00
C PHE A 810 1.31 -2.22 -29.74
N ASP A 811 0.29 -1.96 -30.56
CA ASP A 811 -0.61 -0.83 -30.34
C ASP A 811 -1.47 -1.08 -29.09
N ALA A 812 -1.25 -0.26 -28.06
CA ALA A 812 -1.87 -0.41 -26.73
C ALA A 812 -3.40 -0.40 -26.78
N THR A 813 -4.02 0.20 -27.81
CA THR A 813 -5.48 0.22 -27.95
C THR A 813 -6.09 -1.17 -28.15
N TYR A 814 -5.30 -2.17 -28.54
CA TYR A 814 -5.77 -3.54 -28.80
C TYR A 814 -5.31 -4.57 -27.77
N ILE A 815 -4.44 -4.20 -26.83
CA ILE A 815 -3.85 -5.15 -25.88
C ILE A 815 -4.59 -5.05 -24.54
N HIS A 816 -4.83 -6.22 -23.93
CA HIS A 816 -5.30 -6.36 -22.56
C HIS A 816 -4.13 -6.84 -21.71
N ASP A 817 -3.84 -6.14 -20.62
CA ASP A 817 -2.86 -6.50 -19.61
C ASP A 817 -3.58 -6.69 -18.26
N GLU A 818 -3.99 -7.94 -17.99
CA GLU A 818 -4.87 -8.29 -16.90
C GLU A 818 -4.08 -8.83 -15.72
N ALA A 819 -3.83 -8.01 -14.69
CA ALA A 819 -3.18 -8.49 -13.47
C ALA A 819 -4.17 -9.19 -12.54
N TRP A 820 -3.73 -10.31 -11.98
CA TRP A 820 -4.57 -11.20 -11.17
C TRP A 820 -4.02 -11.44 -9.77
N ASP A 821 -2.70 -11.34 -9.57
CA ASP A 821 -2.07 -11.60 -8.27
C ASP A 821 -0.79 -10.79 -8.06
N LEU A 822 -0.43 -10.60 -6.78
CA LEU A 822 0.82 -9.95 -6.37
C LEU A 822 1.38 -10.61 -5.11
N VAL A 823 2.69 -10.56 -4.94
CA VAL A 823 3.36 -10.91 -3.67
C VAL A 823 4.49 -9.95 -3.37
N VAL A 824 4.73 -9.71 -2.08
CA VAL A 824 5.76 -8.80 -1.58
C VAL A 824 6.81 -9.60 -0.82
N GLY A 825 8.06 -9.49 -1.27
CA GLY A 825 9.20 -10.07 -0.58
C GLY A 825 9.60 -9.29 0.67
N ARG A 826 10.29 -9.94 1.61
CA ARG A 826 10.79 -9.31 2.85
C ARG A 826 11.67 -8.09 2.63
N SER A 827 12.35 -8.00 1.49
CA SER A 827 13.16 -6.84 1.09
C SER A 827 12.32 -5.66 0.56
N GLY A 828 10.99 -5.80 0.51
CA GLY A 828 10.07 -4.82 -0.08
C GLY A 828 9.95 -4.90 -1.60
N ASN A 829 10.52 -5.93 -2.25
CA ASN A 829 10.34 -6.16 -3.69
C ASN A 829 8.92 -6.65 -3.95
N VAL A 830 8.22 -6.01 -4.89
CA VAL A 830 6.84 -6.35 -5.25
C VAL A 830 6.84 -7.07 -6.59
N PHE A 831 6.26 -8.26 -6.64
CA PHE A 831 6.08 -9.02 -7.87
C PHE A 831 4.60 -9.08 -8.22
N VAL A 832 4.27 -8.73 -9.46
CA VAL A 832 2.89 -8.74 -9.99
C VAL A 832 2.84 -9.67 -11.19
N ILE A 833 1.80 -10.51 -11.26
CA ILE A 833 1.55 -11.37 -12.41
C ILE A 833 0.28 -10.96 -13.15
N ALA A 834 0.39 -10.96 -14.49
CA ALA A 834 -0.70 -10.66 -15.40
C ALA A 834 -0.76 -11.63 -16.59
N GLY A 835 -1.90 -11.65 -17.28
CA GLY A 835 -2.02 -12.10 -18.66
C GLY A 835 -1.88 -10.93 -19.63
N THR A 836 -1.20 -11.12 -20.77
CA THR A 836 -1.07 -10.06 -21.78
C THR A 836 -1.24 -10.55 -23.22
N GLY A 837 -2.22 -10.00 -23.94
CA GLY A 837 -2.54 -10.37 -25.32
C GLY A 837 -3.64 -9.52 -25.93
N ASP A 838 -4.02 -9.78 -27.18
CA ASP A 838 -5.21 -9.18 -27.77
C ASP A 838 -6.41 -10.15 -27.75
N GLU A 839 -7.62 -9.59 -27.60
CA GLU A 839 -8.90 -10.33 -27.64
C GLU A 839 -9.68 -10.13 -28.95
N TYR A 840 -9.14 -9.30 -29.85
CA TYR A 840 -9.90 -8.79 -30.98
C TYR A 840 -9.66 -9.66 -32.21
N GLN A 841 -10.67 -10.46 -32.61
CA GLN A 841 -10.60 -11.27 -33.84
C GLN A 841 -10.24 -10.49 -35.13
N SER A 842 -10.37 -9.16 -35.13
CA SER A 842 -10.04 -8.27 -36.24
C SER A 842 -8.62 -7.69 -36.20
N TYR A 843 -7.88 -7.88 -35.10
CA TYR A 843 -6.51 -7.42 -34.92
C TYR A 843 -5.60 -8.64 -34.68
N SER A 844 -4.39 -8.58 -35.22
CA SER A 844 -3.32 -9.55 -35.01
C SER A 844 -2.10 -8.96 -35.70
N GLU A 845 -1.11 -8.57 -34.90
CA GLU A 845 0.15 -8.03 -35.36
C GLU A 845 1.29 -8.89 -34.84
N CYS A 846 2.26 -9.20 -35.70
CA CYS A 846 3.44 -9.97 -35.32
C CYS A 846 4.71 -9.14 -35.51
N ASN A 847 5.59 -9.18 -34.51
CA ASN A 847 6.91 -8.58 -34.53
C ASN A 847 7.98 -9.57 -34.03
N ASP A 848 9.22 -9.11 -33.85
CA ASP A 848 10.33 -9.96 -33.39
C ASP A 848 10.13 -10.55 -31.97
N ARG A 849 9.16 -10.03 -31.22
CA ARG A 849 8.78 -10.49 -29.87
C ARG A 849 7.54 -11.38 -29.87
N GLY A 850 7.01 -11.78 -31.03
CA GLY A 850 5.85 -12.69 -31.15
C GLY A 850 4.65 -12.02 -31.83
N CYS A 851 3.48 -12.64 -31.71
CA CYS A 851 2.21 -12.08 -32.20
C CYS A 851 1.36 -11.57 -31.03
N SER A 852 0.58 -10.53 -31.26
CA SER A 852 -0.31 -9.92 -30.26
C SER A 852 -1.42 -10.87 -29.83
N ASP A 853 -1.89 -11.71 -30.76
CA ASP A 853 -2.98 -12.69 -30.59
C ASP A 853 -2.52 -13.98 -29.90
N GLN A 854 -1.29 -13.97 -29.38
CA GLN A 854 -0.75 -14.97 -28.48
C GLN A 854 -0.62 -14.36 -27.10
N TRP A 855 -1.42 -14.87 -26.17
CA TRP A 855 -1.39 -14.47 -24.77
C TRP A 855 -0.11 -14.97 -24.09
N ARG A 856 0.44 -14.11 -23.23
CA ARG A 856 1.64 -14.40 -22.45
C ARG A 856 1.43 -14.08 -20.97
N ALA A 857 2.06 -14.87 -20.11
CA ALA A 857 2.17 -14.52 -18.70
C ALA A 857 3.17 -13.36 -18.59
N TYR A 858 2.80 -12.32 -17.85
CA TYR A 858 3.51 -11.07 -17.76
C TYR A 858 3.88 -10.78 -16.31
N LEU A 859 5.17 -10.97 -15.99
CA LEU A 859 5.73 -10.73 -14.67
C LEU A 859 6.32 -9.32 -14.61
N ILE A 860 5.90 -8.55 -13.63
CA ILE A 860 6.40 -7.20 -13.34
C ILE A 860 7.03 -7.21 -11.95
N GLN A 861 8.17 -6.52 -11.80
CA GLN A 861 8.84 -6.35 -10.53
C GLN A 861 9.06 -4.86 -10.24
N PHE A 862 8.61 -4.43 -9.07
CA PHE A 862 8.91 -3.11 -8.51
C PHE A 862 9.80 -3.24 -7.27
N ASP A 863 10.56 -2.19 -7.00
CA ASP A 863 11.13 -2.00 -5.66
C ASP A 863 10.10 -1.39 -4.70
N LYS A 864 10.47 -1.25 -3.43
CA LYS A 864 9.61 -0.71 -2.36
C LYS A 864 9.10 0.72 -2.60
N ASP A 865 9.82 1.48 -3.44
CA ASP A 865 9.54 2.88 -3.76
C ASP A 865 8.72 3.00 -5.08
N GLY A 866 8.36 1.86 -5.68
CA GLY A 866 7.56 1.77 -6.88
C GLY A 866 8.35 1.93 -8.18
N ASN A 867 9.69 1.93 -8.13
CA ASN A 867 10.48 1.97 -9.36
C ASN A 867 10.43 0.61 -10.06
N LEU A 868 10.26 0.62 -11.37
CA LEU A 868 10.29 -0.60 -12.17
C LEU A 868 11.71 -1.20 -12.17
N VAL A 869 11.85 -2.39 -11.60
CA VAL A 869 13.11 -3.15 -11.56
C VAL A 869 13.22 -4.03 -12.80
N SER A 870 12.16 -4.78 -13.13
CA SER A 870 12.14 -5.67 -14.28
C SER A 870 10.73 -5.94 -14.79
N GLN A 871 10.64 -6.36 -16.04
CA GLN A 871 9.39 -6.81 -16.66
C GLN A 871 9.68 -7.89 -17.71
N GLN A 872 8.96 -9.00 -17.68
CA GLN A 872 9.25 -10.20 -18.48
C GLN A 872 7.95 -10.87 -18.94
N THR A 873 7.93 -11.34 -20.18
CA THR A 873 6.82 -12.16 -20.69
C THR A 873 7.25 -13.60 -20.91
N PHE A 874 6.46 -14.56 -20.44
CA PHE A 874 6.67 -15.98 -20.61
C PHE A 874 5.59 -16.56 -21.52
N SER A 875 5.97 -17.48 -22.40
CA SER A 875 5.06 -18.10 -23.36
C SER A 875 5.23 -19.62 -23.42
N ALA A 876 4.22 -20.28 -23.98
CA ALA A 876 4.33 -21.68 -24.35
C ALA A 876 5.52 -21.93 -25.31
N PRO A 877 6.12 -23.14 -25.29
CA PRO A 877 7.10 -23.54 -26.29
C PRO A 877 6.54 -23.63 -27.72
N GLU A 878 5.22 -23.79 -27.85
CA GLU A 878 4.47 -23.79 -29.11
C GLU A 878 3.55 -22.56 -29.15
N ALA A 879 2.85 -22.30 -30.27
CA ALA A 879 1.98 -21.13 -30.47
C ALA A 879 0.68 -21.15 -29.65
N GLY A 880 0.75 -21.53 -28.36
CA GLY A 880 -0.37 -21.57 -27.43
C GLY A 880 -0.35 -20.39 -26.46
N ASP A 881 -1.53 -20.09 -25.94
CA ASP A 881 -1.80 -18.99 -25.02
C ASP A 881 -1.44 -19.37 -23.59
N TRP A 882 -0.66 -18.51 -22.93
CA TRP A 882 -0.36 -18.56 -21.49
C TRP A 882 -0.83 -17.25 -20.86
N ALA A 883 -1.67 -17.28 -19.84
CA ALA A 883 -1.95 -16.13 -18.98
C ALA A 883 -1.47 -16.44 -17.55
N GLY A 884 -0.99 -15.43 -16.82
CA GLY A 884 -0.57 -15.61 -15.45
C GLY A 884 -1.69 -15.19 -14.50
N GLU A 885 -2.13 -16.12 -13.65
CA GLU A 885 -3.37 -15.97 -12.86
C GLU A 885 -3.13 -15.91 -11.34
N ALA A 886 -2.04 -16.53 -10.87
CA ALA A 886 -1.73 -16.61 -9.45
C ALA A 886 -0.21 -16.65 -9.23
N LEU A 887 0.26 -16.18 -8.07
CA LEU A 887 1.68 -16.06 -7.76
C LEU A 887 1.95 -16.37 -6.30
N VAL A 888 2.98 -17.18 -6.02
CA VAL A 888 3.52 -17.34 -4.66
C VAL A 888 5.04 -17.33 -4.68
N MET A 889 5.63 -16.81 -3.59
CA MET A 889 7.07 -16.95 -3.38
C MET A 889 7.44 -18.37 -2.99
N THR A 890 8.66 -18.78 -3.30
CA THR A 890 9.19 -20.09 -2.97
C THR A 890 10.35 -19.99 -1.99
N THR A 891 10.55 -21.03 -1.18
CA THR A 891 11.54 -21.04 -0.08
C THR A 891 13.00 -20.90 -0.52
N ASP A 892 13.29 -21.16 -1.79
CA ASP A 892 14.58 -20.97 -2.46
C ASP A 892 14.74 -19.56 -3.09
N GLY A 893 13.91 -18.59 -2.71
CA GLY A 893 13.97 -17.20 -3.19
C GLY A 893 13.43 -16.99 -4.62
N GLY A 894 12.74 -17.98 -5.16
CA GLY A 894 12.09 -17.93 -6.47
C GLY A 894 10.61 -17.57 -6.43
N LEU A 895 9.95 -17.80 -7.56
CA LEU A 895 8.51 -17.61 -7.74
C LEU A 895 7.88 -18.87 -8.34
N MET A 896 6.67 -19.19 -7.90
CA MET A 896 5.77 -20.14 -8.55
C MET A 896 4.59 -19.38 -9.14
N ILE A 897 4.35 -19.57 -10.42
CA ILE A 897 3.26 -18.90 -11.14
C ILE A 897 2.21 -19.93 -11.56
N GLY A 898 0.96 -19.64 -11.24
CA GLY A 898 -0.22 -20.27 -11.83
C GLY A 898 -0.42 -19.75 -13.25
N ILE A 899 -0.31 -20.64 -14.22
CA ILE A 899 -0.48 -20.31 -15.64
C ILE A 899 -1.79 -20.90 -16.11
N ASP A 900 -2.68 -20.07 -16.64
CA ASP A 900 -3.75 -20.55 -17.49
C ASP A 900 -3.18 -20.84 -18.89
N ASN A 901 -3.32 -22.09 -19.29
CA ASN A 901 -2.99 -22.56 -20.63
C ASN A 901 -4.07 -23.51 -21.18
N GLY A 902 -5.33 -23.32 -20.77
CA GLY A 902 -6.41 -24.29 -20.92
C GLY A 902 -6.43 -25.37 -19.82
N GLN A 903 -5.55 -25.25 -18.82
CA GLN A 903 -5.20 -26.23 -17.78
C GLN A 903 -4.58 -25.50 -16.58
N PHE A 904 -4.45 -26.18 -15.44
CA PHE A 904 -3.66 -25.65 -14.31
C PHE A 904 -2.17 -25.81 -14.58
N GLY A 905 -1.54 -24.75 -15.07
CA GLY A 905 -0.10 -24.66 -15.27
C GLY A 905 0.64 -24.21 -14.01
N PHE A 906 1.82 -24.76 -13.80
CA PHE A 906 2.76 -24.43 -12.73
C PHE A 906 4.09 -24.07 -13.38
N LEU A 907 4.48 -22.80 -13.29
CA LEU A 907 5.72 -22.28 -13.84
C LEU A 907 6.65 -21.85 -12.69
N LYS A 908 7.75 -22.59 -12.51
CA LYS A 908 8.79 -22.25 -11.54
C LYS A 908 9.81 -21.32 -12.16
N LEU A 909 10.07 -20.21 -11.48
CA LEU A 909 11.13 -19.26 -11.82
C LEU A 909 12.14 -19.12 -10.67
N LEU A 910 13.40 -18.87 -11.02
CA LEU A 910 14.47 -18.49 -10.10
C LEU A 910 15.24 -17.28 -10.68
N PRO A 911 15.88 -16.45 -9.84
CA PRO A 911 16.79 -15.42 -10.33
C PRO A 911 17.87 -15.99 -11.26
N GLU A 912 18.19 -15.30 -12.35
CA GLU A 912 19.32 -15.70 -13.21
C GLU A 912 20.65 -15.58 -12.44
N GLN A 913 21.48 -16.64 -12.49
CA GLN A 913 22.82 -16.68 -11.89
C GLN A 913 23.90 -16.02 -12.74
#